data_AF-A0A6N6Q879-F1
#
_entry.id   AF-A0A6N6Q879-F1
#
_cell.length_a   1.000
_cell.length_b   1.000
_cell.length_c   1.000
_cell.angle_alpha   90.00
_cell.angle_beta   90.00
_cell.angle_gamma   90.00
#
_symmetry.space_group_name_H-M   'P 1'
#
loop_
_entity.id
_entity.type
_entity.pdbx_description
1 polymer ?
#
loop_
_entity_poly.entity_id
_entity_poly.type
_entity_poly.pdbx_seq_one_letter_code
_entity_poly.pdbx_strand_id
1 'polypeptide(L)'
;MTRIEVNLFASCTGLTHITLPNAATNIGANAFYACYSLPRVVIPAGVTRIEANAFAYCSSLADVLIPSGVTHIGNLAFRDCTRLPEVLIPAGVTSIGANAFQYCASLTNVLIPAGVTHIGNLAFWNCTSLPQITIPDSVTNLGNDVCANCSSLTNVTLSGNFPYSFVTAFGPSVLTGVTISDTSTFIKDNAFYQVPNLTRVTISGSVTNTGYYTFFECQNLTDLALGDGVATIGTASFALCPNLRNFTLPASVKTVEPLAFYGCNGLTSVTIPSTVTNLGSSAFSQCGNLTNATVGSGTTALDHTFESCVNLASITLPNSLTTIGSSAFSGCRNLASINIPGSVTSIGGSAFIGCWSLSKVIIPKAVTTIGSSAFSGCFGLTQIYFAGNAPTPDSDLTVFNYSTSALVAYYLPGTTGWKSTFDGVPTALWNPQAVALHASGGQLSFNLTGPNNEIIVVEACTNLASPVWVPVTTNFLANGLSAFSDPNWGAFRSRFYRCIPSTVTALTVFNSDFSWPLLPRGTFYKYNPGTDVGQTWTFVGNSGLANDLGDPNFSFGVTSAFAEQYAFLQLTGAATPGAISQPVDIIQAGNYSLSFLAAGRYPDYGNLNYRVQITPNAGGADVLSVTNSVTSGSAFTSKMHQFAIATPGRYTIMFTAVSGFGPYADNTAFITQVAFSSSP
;
A
#
# COMPACT_ATOMS: atom_id res chain seq x y z
N MET A 1 1.88 -31.32 -69.01
CA MET A 1 1.11 -31.86 -67.87
C MET A 1 0.99 -30.75 -66.84
N THR A 2 -0.18 -30.13 -66.73
CA THR A 2 -0.40 -28.98 -65.83
C THR A 2 -0.82 -29.41 -64.42
N ARG A 3 -1.18 -30.67 -64.21
CA ARG A 3 -1.52 -31.24 -62.90
C ARG A 3 -0.86 -32.60 -62.74
N ILE A 4 -0.32 -32.87 -61.56
CA ILE A 4 0.03 -34.23 -61.15
C ILE A 4 -1.24 -34.87 -60.63
N GLU A 5 -1.74 -35.89 -61.34
CA GLU A 5 -3.04 -36.49 -61.07
C GLU A 5 -3.12 -37.22 -59.72
N VAL A 6 -4.35 -37.42 -59.26
CA VAL A 6 -4.66 -38.19 -58.05
C VAL A 6 -4.10 -39.61 -58.20
N ASN A 7 -3.45 -40.12 -57.14
CA ASN A 7 -2.84 -41.45 -57.08
C ASN A 7 -1.73 -41.75 -58.12
N LEU A 8 -1.21 -40.76 -58.87
CA LEU A 8 -0.35 -41.02 -60.05
C LEU A 8 0.85 -41.95 -59.79
N PHE A 9 1.53 -41.76 -58.66
CA PHE A 9 2.65 -42.60 -58.21
C PHE A 9 2.36 -43.26 -56.85
N ALA A 10 1.08 -43.43 -56.50
CA ALA A 10 0.71 -44.05 -55.24
C ALA A 10 1.26 -45.48 -55.15
N SER A 11 1.88 -45.80 -54.02
CA SER A 11 2.54 -47.07 -53.70
C SER A 11 3.67 -47.45 -54.65
N CYS A 12 4.29 -46.49 -55.35
CA CYS A 12 5.53 -46.72 -56.09
C CYS A 12 6.72 -46.88 -55.11
N THR A 13 6.78 -48.01 -54.42
CA THR A 13 7.71 -48.26 -53.30
C THR A 13 9.19 -48.21 -53.69
N GLY A 14 9.52 -48.45 -54.96
CA GLY A 14 10.88 -48.37 -55.51
C GLY A 14 11.25 -47.02 -56.15
N LEU A 15 10.40 -45.99 -56.06
CA LEU A 15 10.68 -44.68 -56.65
C LEU A 15 11.80 -43.98 -55.87
N THR A 16 12.99 -43.89 -56.47
CA THR A 16 14.17 -43.24 -55.87
C THR A 16 14.50 -41.88 -56.49
N HIS A 17 13.97 -41.59 -57.68
CA HIS A 17 14.17 -40.34 -58.38
C HIS A 17 12.94 -39.98 -59.22
N ILE A 18 12.56 -38.71 -59.21
CA ILE A 18 11.53 -38.17 -60.10
C ILE A 18 11.83 -36.73 -60.48
N THR A 19 11.52 -36.38 -61.73
CA THR A 19 11.49 -34.99 -62.20
C THR A 19 10.03 -34.62 -62.51
N LEU A 20 9.51 -33.63 -61.80
CA LEU A 20 8.16 -33.12 -62.02
C LEU A 20 8.16 -32.09 -63.17
N PRO A 21 7.09 -32.01 -63.98
CA PRO A 21 7.01 -31.08 -65.09
C PRO A 21 6.91 -29.63 -64.59
N ASN A 22 7.71 -28.72 -65.16
CA ASN A 22 7.76 -27.30 -64.77
C ASN A 22 6.40 -26.58 -64.87
N ALA A 23 5.51 -27.05 -65.74
CA ALA A 23 4.17 -26.50 -65.94
C ALA A 23 3.14 -27.00 -64.90
N ALA A 24 3.53 -27.85 -63.94
CA ALA A 24 2.62 -28.34 -62.91
C ALA A 24 2.17 -27.20 -61.99
N THR A 25 0.86 -27.10 -61.78
CA THR A 25 0.24 -26.10 -60.88
C THR A 25 -0.34 -26.71 -59.61
N ASN A 26 -0.43 -28.04 -59.53
CA ASN A 26 -1.05 -28.77 -58.44
C ASN A 26 -0.43 -30.17 -58.27
N ILE A 27 -0.20 -30.57 -57.01
CA ILE A 27 0.10 -31.96 -56.65
C ILE A 27 -1.19 -32.60 -56.12
N GLY A 28 -1.75 -33.52 -56.90
CA GLY A 28 -3.02 -34.18 -56.58
C GLY A 28 -2.98 -35.03 -55.32
N ALA A 29 -4.17 -35.37 -54.82
CA ALA A 29 -4.31 -36.17 -53.62
C ALA A 29 -3.64 -37.55 -53.81
N ASN A 30 -2.95 -38.04 -52.79
CA ASN A 30 -2.19 -39.29 -52.80
C ASN A 30 -1.16 -39.42 -53.95
N ALA A 31 -0.75 -38.33 -54.63
CA ALA A 31 0.08 -38.41 -55.83
C ALA A 31 1.38 -39.23 -55.64
N PHE A 32 2.00 -39.16 -54.45
CA PHE A 32 3.19 -39.91 -54.04
C PHE A 32 2.95 -40.72 -52.77
N TYR A 33 1.70 -41.05 -52.46
CA TYR A 33 1.35 -41.83 -51.27
C TYR A 33 2.18 -43.11 -51.19
N ALA A 34 2.79 -43.43 -50.05
CA ALA A 34 3.59 -44.64 -49.83
C ALA A 34 4.77 -44.84 -50.82
N CYS A 35 5.37 -43.77 -51.32
CA CYS A 35 6.66 -43.81 -52.02
C CYS A 35 7.83 -43.95 -51.02
N TYR A 36 7.93 -45.11 -50.36
CA TYR A 36 8.85 -45.32 -49.22
C TYR A 36 10.33 -45.05 -49.54
N SER A 37 10.77 -45.22 -50.79
CA SER A 37 12.18 -45.07 -51.19
C SER A 37 12.54 -43.69 -51.74
N LEU A 38 11.60 -42.74 -51.82
CA LEU A 38 11.84 -41.42 -52.41
C LEU A 38 12.64 -40.55 -51.43
N PRO A 39 13.92 -40.21 -51.71
CA PRO A 39 14.75 -39.47 -50.77
C PRO A 39 14.55 -37.96 -50.88
N ARG A 40 14.16 -37.47 -52.06
CA ARG A 40 14.08 -36.06 -52.41
C ARG A 40 12.99 -35.80 -53.43
N VAL A 41 12.30 -34.68 -53.30
CA VAL A 41 11.42 -34.15 -54.35
C VAL A 41 11.56 -32.63 -54.48
N VAL A 42 11.73 -32.16 -55.72
CA VAL A 42 11.71 -30.73 -56.04
C VAL A 42 10.33 -30.39 -56.61
N ILE A 43 9.53 -29.66 -55.85
CA ILE A 43 8.20 -29.25 -56.29
C ILE A 43 8.33 -28.05 -57.25
N PRO A 44 7.77 -28.10 -58.47
CA PRO A 44 7.90 -27.02 -59.45
C PRO A 44 7.35 -25.68 -58.96
N ALA A 45 8.01 -24.57 -59.32
CA ALA A 45 7.68 -23.22 -58.86
C ALA A 45 6.23 -22.77 -59.16
N GLY A 46 5.60 -23.34 -60.20
CA GLY A 46 4.20 -23.05 -60.56
C GLY A 46 3.14 -23.71 -59.67
N VAL A 47 3.54 -24.64 -58.78
CA VAL A 47 2.62 -25.34 -57.89
C VAL A 47 2.06 -24.39 -56.84
N THR A 48 0.73 -24.33 -56.77
CA THR A 48 0.00 -23.50 -55.80
C THR A 48 -0.65 -24.30 -54.68
N ARG A 49 -0.82 -25.61 -54.85
CA ARG A 49 -1.55 -26.48 -53.92
C ARG A 49 -0.92 -27.86 -53.84
N ILE A 50 -0.72 -28.34 -52.61
CA ILE A 50 -0.36 -29.72 -52.27
C ILE A 50 -1.58 -30.34 -51.60
N GLU A 51 -2.26 -31.25 -52.29
CA GLU A 51 -3.52 -31.81 -51.80
C GLU A 51 -3.31 -32.90 -50.72
N ALA A 52 -4.41 -33.41 -50.19
CA ALA A 52 -4.39 -34.37 -49.09
C ALA A 52 -3.56 -35.64 -49.42
N ASN A 53 -2.77 -36.10 -48.44
CA ASN A 53 -1.92 -37.29 -48.53
C ASN A 53 -0.87 -37.28 -49.66
N ALA A 54 -0.60 -36.13 -50.29
CA ALA A 54 0.25 -36.05 -51.48
C ALA A 54 1.59 -36.78 -51.35
N PHE A 55 2.26 -36.70 -50.20
CA PHE A 55 3.52 -37.35 -49.87
C PHE A 55 3.43 -38.19 -48.60
N ALA A 56 2.23 -38.61 -48.19
CA ALA A 56 2.07 -39.43 -46.98
C ALA A 56 2.86 -40.75 -47.11
N TYR A 57 3.49 -41.19 -46.02
CA TYR A 57 4.33 -42.38 -45.93
C TYR A 57 5.57 -42.40 -46.86
N CYS A 58 6.03 -41.24 -47.33
CA CYS A 58 7.34 -41.11 -47.98
C CYS A 58 8.47 -41.15 -46.92
N SER A 59 8.64 -42.28 -46.25
CA SER A 59 9.52 -42.40 -45.07
C SER A 59 11.00 -42.15 -45.35
N SER A 60 11.46 -42.28 -46.60
CA SER A 60 12.84 -41.91 -46.97
C SER A 60 13.03 -40.41 -47.27
N LEU A 61 11.95 -39.63 -47.38
CA LEU A 61 12.00 -38.23 -47.81
C LEU A 61 12.76 -37.38 -46.80
N ALA A 62 13.94 -36.92 -47.20
CA ALA A 62 14.85 -36.13 -46.38
C ALA A 62 15.03 -34.69 -46.91
N ASP A 63 14.68 -34.43 -48.16
CA ASP A 63 14.76 -33.10 -48.78
C ASP A 63 13.50 -32.82 -49.63
N VAL A 64 12.73 -31.82 -49.22
CA VAL A 64 11.60 -31.29 -49.99
C VAL A 64 11.66 -29.76 -50.01
N LEU A 65 11.70 -29.20 -51.22
CA LEU A 65 11.58 -27.77 -51.43
C LEU A 65 10.13 -27.44 -51.78
N ILE A 66 9.41 -26.77 -50.86
CA ILE A 66 8.06 -26.24 -51.10
C ILE A 66 8.20 -24.83 -51.69
N PRO A 67 7.80 -24.58 -52.94
CA PRO A 67 8.01 -23.29 -53.60
C PRO A 67 7.09 -22.20 -53.05
N SER A 68 7.51 -20.94 -53.19
CA SER A 68 6.83 -19.76 -52.65
C SER A 68 5.39 -19.56 -53.16
N GLY A 69 5.04 -20.17 -54.30
CA GLY A 69 3.69 -20.11 -54.88
C GLY A 69 2.65 -20.98 -54.16
N VAL A 70 3.08 -21.91 -53.28
CA VAL A 70 2.16 -22.78 -52.54
C VAL A 70 1.37 -21.97 -51.51
N THR A 71 0.05 -22.05 -51.59
CA THR A 71 -0.88 -21.38 -50.66
C THR A 71 -1.60 -22.34 -49.72
N HIS A 72 -1.58 -23.65 -50.03
CA HIS A 72 -2.32 -24.67 -49.30
C HIS A 72 -1.53 -25.98 -49.16
N ILE A 73 -1.43 -26.48 -47.92
CA ILE A 73 -0.92 -27.81 -47.58
C ILE A 73 -2.09 -28.62 -47.02
N GLY A 74 -2.51 -29.66 -47.76
CA GLY A 74 -3.66 -30.48 -47.44
C GLY A 74 -3.46 -31.40 -46.23
N ASN A 75 -4.57 -32.01 -45.80
CA ASN A 75 -4.56 -32.97 -44.70
C ASN A 75 -3.61 -34.15 -44.98
N LEU A 76 -2.84 -34.58 -43.99
CA LEU A 76 -1.91 -35.72 -44.10
C LEU A 76 -0.82 -35.55 -45.17
N ALA A 77 -0.63 -34.36 -45.75
CA ALA A 77 0.20 -34.16 -46.95
C ALA A 77 1.62 -34.73 -46.85
N PHE A 78 2.25 -34.65 -45.69
CA PHE A 78 3.60 -35.16 -45.40
C PHE A 78 3.61 -36.11 -44.20
N ARG A 79 2.48 -36.73 -43.88
CA ARG A 79 2.40 -37.69 -42.77
C ARG A 79 3.45 -38.80 -42.93
N ASP A 80 4.07 -39.24 -41.85
CA ASP A 80 5.04 -40.34 -41.81
C ASP A 80 6.27 -40.12 -42.73
N CYS A 81 6.62 -38.87 -43.03
CA CYS A 81 7.92 -38.49 -43.62
C CYS A 81 9.02 -38.50 -42.55
N THR A 82 9.34 -39.69 -42.03
CA THR A 82 10.13 -39.87 -40.80
C THR A 82 11.57 -39.38 -40.88
N ARG A 83 12.14 -39.15 -42.07
CA ARG A 83 13.51 -38.66 -42.30
C ARG A 83 13.62 -37.17 -42.60
N LEU A 84 12.51 -36.43 -42.61
CA LEU A 84 12.48 -35.01 -42.94
C LEU A 84 13.03 -34.17 -41.77
N PRO A 85 14.21 -33.53 -41.89
CA PRO A 85 14.85 -32.85 -40.75
C PRO A 85 14.30 -31.44 -40.51
N GLU A 86 13.86 -30.77 -41.57
CA GLU A 86 13.31 -29.42 -41.56
C GLU A 86 12.19 -29.26 -42.59
N VAL A 87 11.27 -28.34 -42.34
CA VAL A 87 10.26 -27.92 -43.30
C VAL A 87 10.20 -26.39 -43.30
N LEU A 88 10.59 -25.79 -44.42
CA LEU A 88 10.40 -24.37 -44.68
C LEU A 88 9.03 -24.17 -45.32
N ILE A 89 8.03 -23.80 -44.51
CA ILE A 89 6.69 -23.49 -45.02
C ILE A 89 6.75 -22.10 -45.68
N PRO A 90 6.42 -21.98 -46.99
CA PRO A 90 6.57 -20.72 -47.70
C PRO A 90 5.56 -19.67 -47.23
N ALA A 91 5.95 -18.39 -47.31
CA ALA A 91 5.16 -17.26 -46.81
C ALA A 91 3.75 -17.13 -47.41
N GLY A 92 3.50 -17.70 -48.60
CA GLY A 92 2.19 -17.72 -49.25
C GLY A 92 1.19 -18.71 -48.64
N VAL A 93 1.63 -19.65 -47.79
CA VAL A 93 0.75 -20.66 -47.18
C VAL A 93 -0.17 -20.01 -46.17
N THR A 94 -1.48 -20.23 -46.33
CA THR A 94 -2.50 -19.70 -45.42
C THR A 94 -3.08 -20.76 -44.49
N SER A 95 -2.94 -22.04 -44.83
CA SER A 95 -3.48 -23.15 -44.03
C SER A 95 -2.59 -24.40 -44.09
N ILE A 96 -2.37 -25.00 -42.93
CA ILE A 96 -1.74 -26.31 -42.73
C ILE A 96 -2.83 -27.29 -42.33
N GLY A 97 -3.05 -28.32 -43.14
CA GLY A 97 -4.10 -29.31 -42.92
C GLY A 97 -3.94 -30.17 -41.67
N ALA A 98 -5.01 -30.86 -41.28
CA ALA A 98 -4.98 -31.81 -40.18
C ALA A 98 -3.98 -32.93 -40.47
N ASN A 99 -3.18 -33.31 -39.46
CA ASN A 99 -2.16 -34.35 -39.54
C ASN A 99 -1.08 -34.11 -40.63
N ALA A 100 -0.93 -32.89 -41.16
CA ALA A 100 -0.09 -32.61 -42.32
C ALA A 100 1.36 -33.11 -42.18
N PHE A 101 1.95 -33.00 -40.99
CA PHE A 101 3.31 -33.44 -40.66
C PHE A 101 3.31 -34.47 -39.50
N GLN A 102 2.21 -35.21 -39.34
CA GLN A 102 2.12 -36.24 -38.30
C GLN A 102 3.24 -37.28 -38.47
N TYR A 103 3.87 -37.73 -37.37
CA TYR A 103 4.97 -38.72 -37.37
C TYR A 103 6.23 -38.30 -38.15
N CYS A 104 6.46 -37.02 -38.41
CA CYS A 104 7.74 -36.53 -38.93
C CYS A 104 8.83 -36.56 -37.82
N ALA A 105 9.25 -37.76 -37.43
CA ALA A 105 10.06 -38.00 -36.22
C ALA A 105 11.45 -37.33 -36.23
N SER A 106 12.03 -37.06 -37.40
CA SER A 106 13.33 -36.36 -37.52
C SER A 106 13.20 -34.83 -37.57
N LEU A 107 11.98 -34.28 -37.54
CA LEU A 107 11.74 -32.85 -37.72
C LEU A 107 12.25 -32.07 -36.51
N THR A 108 13.30 -31.29 -36.71
CA THR A 108 13.96 -30.48 -35.66
C THR A 108 13.65 -28.99 -35.80
N ASN A 109 13.24 -28.55 -36.99
CA ASN A 109 12.94 -27.15 -37.26
C ASN A 109 11.69 -27.00 -38.13
N VAL A 110 10.76 -26.18 -37.67
CA VAL A 110 9.54 -25.79 -38.40
C VAL A 110 9.38 -24.29 -38.30
N LEU A 111 9.47 -23.61 -39.43
CA LEU A 111 9.14 -22.19 -39.53
C LEU A 111 7.72 -22.06 -40.06
N ILE A 112 6.79 -21.61 -39.19
CA ILE A 112 5.42 -21.27 -39.59
C ILE A 112 5.40 -19.78 -39.95
N PRO A 113 5.15 -19.40 -41.22
CA PRO A 113 5.18 -18.00 -41.62
C PRO A 113 3.93 -17.25 -41.15
N ALA A 114 4.06 -15.92 -41.02
CA ALA A 114 2.98 -15.01 -40.59
C ALA A 114 1.78 -14.91 -41.55
N GLY A 115 1.78 -15.65 -42.67
CA GLY A 115 0.61 -15.80 -43.54
C GLY A 115 -0.35 -16.91 -43.09
N VAL A 116 0.10 -17.84 -42.24
CA VAL A 116 -0.69 -19.00 -41.81
C VAL A 116 -1.76 -18.56 -40.83
N THR A 117 -3.02 -18.79 -41.19
CA THR A 117 -4.19 -18.46 -40.37
C THR A 117 -4.86 -19.68 -39.74
N HIS A 118 -4.56 -20.88 -40.25
CA HIS A 118 -5.17 -22.12 -39.81
C HIS A 118 -4.13 -23.24 -39.68
N ILE A 119 -4.07 -23.88 -38.53
CA ILE A 119 -3.29 -25.10 -38.29
C ILE A 119 -4.26 -26.20 -37.84
N GLY A 120 -4.38 -27.27 -38.62
CA GLY A 120 -5.32 -28.35 -38.35
C GLY A 120 -4.95 -29.22 -37.15
N ASN A 121 -5.91 -30.04 -36.71
CA ASN A 121 -5.71 -31.01 -35.62
C ASN A 121 -4.51 -31.90 -35.90
N LEU A 122 -3.71 -32.21 -34.87
CA LEU A 122 -2.60 -33.16 -34.94
C LEU A 122 -1.53 -32.81 -36.00
N ALA A 123 -1.45 -31.56 -36.47
CA ALA A 123 -0.63 -31.19 -37.62
C ALA A 123 0.85 -31.57 -37.46
N PHE A 124 1.40 -31.55 -36.25
CA PHE A 124 2.78 -31.95 -35.90
C PHE A 124 2.79 -33.05 -34.82
N TRP A 125 1.72 -33.84 -34.72
CA TRP A 125 1.62 -34.85 -33.68
C TRP A 125 2.70 -35.93 -33.86
N ASN A 126 3.35 -36.29 -32.74
CA ASN A 126 4.46 -37.24 -32.68
C ASN A 126 5.70 -36.86 -33.53
N CYS A 127 5.96 -35.55 -33.69
CA CYS A 127 7.24 -35.03 -34.16
C CYS A 127 8.28 -35.07 -33.01
N THR A 128 8.79 -36.26 -32.71
CA THR A 128 9.55 -36.55 -31.48
C THR A 128 10.87 -35.79 -31.33
N SER A 129 11.47 -35.30 -32.42
CA SER A 129 12.72 -34.53 -32.40
C SER A 129 12.53 -33.00 -32.36
N LEU A 130 11.28 -32.50 -32.39
CA LEU A 130 11.01 -31.07 -32.43
C LEU A 130 11.21 -30.45 -31.03
N PRO A 131 12.22 -29.58 -30.82
CA PRO A 131 12.53 -29.06 -29.49
C PRO A 131 11.68 -27.83 -29.10
N GLN A 132 11.24 -27.09 -30.11
CA GLN A 132 10.47 -25.86 -29.95
C GLN A 132 9.60 -25.61 -31.17
N ILE A 133 8.55 -24.81 -30.98
CA ILE A 133 7.70 -24.33 -32.06
C ILE A 133 7.22 -22.91 -31.75
N THR A 134 7.13 -22.09 -32.80
CA THR A 134 6.54 -20.74 -32.73
C THR A 134 5.21 -20.74 -33.45
N ILE A 135 4.15 -20.33 -32.76
CA ILE A 135 2.83 -20.10 -33.33
C ILE A 135 2.71 -18.59 -33.64
N PRO A 136 2.64 -18.18 -34.92
CA PRO A 136 2.55 -16.77 -35.28
C PRO A 136 1.17 -16.17 -34.95
N ASP A 137 1.13 -14.84 -34.87
CA ASP A 137 -0.06 -14.05 -34.48
C ASP A 137 -1.20 -14.10 -35.51
N SER A 138 -0.86 -14.44 -36.74
CA SER A 138 -1.80 -14.69 -37.81
C SER A 138 -2.68 -15.92 -37.58
N VAL A 139 -2.28 -16.86 -36.71
CA VAL A 139 -3.02 -18.11 -36.47
C VAL A 139 -4.29 -17.81 -35.68
N THR A 140 -5.39 -17.65 -36.39
CA THR A 140 -6.71 -17.45 -35.81
C THR A 140 -7.45 -18.76 -35.54
N ASN A 141 -6.95 -19.90 -36.03
CA ASN A 141 -7.53 -21.22 -35.83
C ASN A 141 -6.43 -22.26 -35.55
N LEU A 142 -6.35 -22.73 -34.30
CA LEU A 142 -5.38 -23.74 -33.86
C LEU A 142 -6.14 -25.02 -33.49
N GLY A 143 -5.83 -26.11 -34.19
CA GLY A 143 -6.45 -27.42 -33.98
C GLY A 143 -6.08 -28.04 -32.63
N ASN A 144 -6.72 -29.17 -32.32
CA ASN A 144 -6.41 -29.94 -31.13
C ASN A 144 -5.14 -30.78 -31.31
N ASP A 145 -4.38 -30.96 -30.22
CA ASP A 145 -3.22 -31.86 -30.14
C ASP A 145 -2.16 -31.64 -31.24
N VAL A 146 -2.02 -30.40 -31.73
CA VAL A 146 -1.10 -29.97 -32.80
C VAL A 146 0.30 -30.51 -32.59
N CYS A 147 0.81 -30.48 -31.36
CA CYS A 147 2.13 -31.03 -31.01
C CYS A 147 2.07 -32.10 -29.90
N ALA A 148 0.95 -32.79 -29.70
CA ALA A 148 0.94 -33.85 -28.69
C ALA A 148 1.91 -34.99 -29.07
N ASN A 149 2.47 -35.67 -28.07
CA ASN A 149 3.55 -36.66 -28.21
C ASN A 149 4.86 -36.16 -28.86
N CYS A 150 5.09 -34.85 -28.95
CA CYS A 150 6.42 -34.31 -29.29
C CYS A 150 7.34 -34.41 -28.07
N SER A 151 8.00 -35.55 -27.88
CA SER A 151 8.78 -35.87 -26.68
C SER A 151 9.97 -34.95 -26.39
N SER A 152 10.51 -34.26 -27.40
CA SER A 152 11.61 -33.28 -27.23
C SER A 152 11.11 -31.84 -27.03
N LEU A 153 9.79 -31.59 -27.15
CA LEU A 153 9.24 -30.24 -27.16
C LEU A 153 9.22 -29.64 -25.74
N THR A 154 10.26 -28.86 -25.41
CA THR A 154 10.37 -28.23 -24.10
C THR A 154 9.79 -26.83 -24.05
N ASN A 155 9.76 -26.12 -25.20
CA ASN A 155 9.36 -24.72 -25.27
C ASN A 155 8.37 -24.44 -26.40
N VAL A 156 7.37 -23.61 -26.12
CA VAL A 156 6.47 -23.03 -27.13
C VAL A 156 6.55 -21.52 -27.07
N THR A 157 6.76 -20.89 -28.22
CA THR A 157 6.62 -19.45 -28.38
C THR A 157 5.27 -19.14 -29.01
N LEU A 158 4.56 -18.24 -28.36
CA LEU A 158 3.24 -17.80 -28.72
C LEU A 158 3.32 -16.32 -29.14
N SER A 159 3.11 -16.05 -30.42
CA SER A 159 2.97 -14.71 -30.97
C SER A 159 1.50 -14.45 -31.27
N GLY A 160 0.94 -13.36 -30.74
CA GLY A 160 -0.44 -12.91 -31.02
C GLY A 160 -1.46 -13.19 -29.92
N ASN A 161 -2.71 -12.84 -30.19
CA ASN A 161 -3.81 -13.04 -29.24
C ASN A 161 -4.40 -14.43 -29.45
N PHE A 162 -4.39 -15.27 -28.43
CA PHE A 162 -4.82 -16.67 -28.53
C PHE A 162 -6.27 -16.83 -28.09
N PRO A 163 -7.24 -17.07 -28.99
CA PRO A 163 -8.63 -17.26 -28.58
C PRO A 163 -8.94 -18.71 -28.17
N TYR A 164 -7.94 -19.56 -27.91
CA TYR A 164 -8.10 -20.98 -27.58
C TYR A 164 -7.39 -21.38 -26.27
N SER A 165 -7.86 -22.46 -25.64
CA SER A 165 -7.13 -23.11 -24.55
C SER A 165 -5.87 -23.80 -25.09
N PHE A 166 -4.72 -23.59 -24.47
CA PHE A 166 -3.48 -24.27 -24.83
C PHE A 166 -3.57 -25.79 -24.57
N VAL A 167 -4.26 -26.18 -23.49
CA VAL A 167 -4.46 -27.59 -23.10
C VAL A 167 -5.05 -28.41 -24.25
N THR A 168 -6.01 -27.86 -25.00
CA THR A 168 -6.62 -28.55 -26.14
C THR A 168 -5.68 -28.63 -27.34
N ALA A 169 -4.81 -27.64 -27.53
CA ALA A 169 -3.93 -27.55 -28.70
C ALA A 169 -2.62 -28.34 -28.56
N PHE A 170 -2.10 -28.56 -27.35
CA PHE A 170 -0.79 -29.18 -27.16
C PHE A 170 -0.82 -30.47 -26.32
N GLY A 171 -1.98 -30.83 -25.74
CA GLY A 171 -2.17 -32.05 -24.96
C GLY A 171 -1.40 -32.06 -23.62
N PRO A 172 -1.44 -33.18 -22.86
CA PRO A 172 -0.64 -33.36 -21.65
C PRO A 172 0.84 -33.41 -22.04
N SER A 173 1.49 -32.24 -22.00
CA SER A 173 2.76 -32.01 -22.66
C SER A 173 3.96 -32.21 -21.74
N VAL A 174 5.10 -32.55 -22.33
CA VAL A 174 6.45 -32.43 -21.72
C VAL A 174 6.92 -30.97 -21.61
N LEU A 175 6.01 -30.02 -21.84
CA LEU A 175 6.33 -28.61 -21.93
C LEU A 175 6.83 -28.09 -20.58
N THR A 176 8.06 -27.61 -20.59
CA THR A 176 8.68 -27.01 -19.42
C THR A 176 8.70 -25.49 -19.47
N GLY A 177 8.54 -24.89 -20.65
CA GLY A 177 8.63 -23.44 -20.84
C GLY A 177 7.64 -22.86 -21.85
N VAL A 178 7.11 -21.69 -21.54
CA VAL A 178 6.25 -20.91 -22.43
C VAL A 178 6.78 -19.48 -22.55
N THR A 179 6.82 -18.97 -23.77
CA THR A 179 7.10 -17.56 -24.05
C THR A 179 5.92 -16.94 -24.79
N ILE A 180 5.34 -15.88 -24.21
CA ILE A 180 4.26 -15.09 -24.80
C ILE A 180 4.89 -13.78 -25.28
N SER A 181 5.07 -13.65 -26.59
CA SER A 181 5.90 -12.61 -27.24
C SER A 181 5.19 -11.26 -27.43
N ASP A 182 5.94 -10.24 -27.85
CA ASP A 182 5.53 -8.82 -27.88
C ASP A 182 4.39 -8.48 -28.87
N THR A 183 3.81 -9.48 -29.52
CA THR A 183 2.63 -9.30 -30.41
C THR A 183 1.32 -9.68 -29.72
N SER A 184 1.36 -10.23 -28.52
CA SER A 184 0.19 -10.59 -27.72
C SER A 184 -0.24 -9.40 -26.85
N THR A 185 -1.49 -8.95 -26.93
CA THR A 185 -2.03 -7.90 -26.04
C THR A 185 -2.83 -8.46 -24.87
N PHE A 186 -3.36 -9.67 -25.00
CA PHE A 186 -4.01 -10.42 -23.91
C PHE A 186 -3.76 -11.92 -24.05
N ILE A 187 -3.88 -12.63 -22.92
CA ILE A 187 -3.86 -14.10 -22.86
C ILE A 187 -5.28 -14.56 -22.55
N LYS A 188 -5.82 -15.50 -23.32
CA LYS A 188 -7.16 -16.02 -23.04
C LYS A 188 -7.21 -16.77 -21.72
N ASP A 189 -8.37 -16.68 -21.09
CA ASP A 189 -8.73 -17.43 -19.90
C ASP A 189 -8.48 -18.93 -20.04
N ASN A 190 -7.92 -19.54 -18.99
CA ASN A 190 -7.60 -20.96 -18.91
C ASN A 190 -6.61 -21.44 -19.98
N ALA A 191 -5.85 -20.54 -20.62
CA ALA A 191 -4.93 -20.94 -21.69
C ALA A 191 -4.04 -22.09 -21.22
N PHE A 192 -3.32 -21.93 -20.11
CA PHE A 192 -2.40 -22.92 -19.52
C PHE A 192 -2.91 -23.49 -18.20
N TYR A 193 -4.22 -23.78 -18.12
CA TYR A 193 -4.83 -24.37 -16.93
C TYR A 193 -4.22 -25.76 -16.63
N GLN A 194 -3.73 -25.96 -15.40
CA GLN A 194 -3.19 -27.21 -14.89
C GLN A 194 -2.09 -27.83 -15.77
N VAL A 195 -1.16 -27.04 -16.31
CA VAL A 195 -0.04 -27.60 -17.09
C VAL A 195 1.01 -28.16 -16.11
N PRO A 196 1.11 -29.50 -15.95
CA PRO A 196 1.80 -30.08 -14.80
C PRO A 196 3.33 -29.96 -14.90
N ASN A 197 3.90 -29.95 -16.10
CA ASN A 197 5.36 -29.92 -16.30
C ASN A 197 5.91 -28.50 -16.50
N LEU A 198 5.04 -27.47 -16.52
CA LEU A 198 5.46 -26.11 -16.82
C LEU A 198 6.32 -25.56 -15.67
N THR A 199 7.57 -25.26 -15.96
CA THR A 199 8.55 -24.75 -14.97
C THR A 199 8.84 -23.27 -15.14
N ARG A 200 8.70 -22.74 -16.37
CA ARG A 200 9.03 -21.38 -16.73
C ARG A 200 7.94 -20.73 -17.58
N VAL A 201 7.57 -19.50 -17.21
CA VAL A 201 6.71 -18.63 -18.01
C VAL A 201 7.42 -17.30 -18.22
N THR A 202 7.46 -16.85 -19.47
CA THR A 202 7.89 -15.50 -19.83
C THR A 202 6.76 -14.80 -20.57
N ILE A 203 6.26 -13.72 -19.96
CA ILE A 203 5.25 -12.83 -20.53
C ILE A 203 5.98 -11.55 -20.92
N SER A 204 5.97 -11.22 -22.21
CA SER A 204 6.64 -10.04 -22.75
C SER A 204 5.93 -8.72 -22.43
N GLY A 205 6.52 -7.60 -22.85
CA GLY A 205 6.07 -6.26 -22.47
C GLY A 205 4.81 -5.78 -23.18
N SER A 206 4.35 -6.43 -24.25
CA SER A 206 3.12 -6.03 -24.96
C SER A 206 1.84 -6.52 -24.28
N VAL A 207 1.93 -7.56 -23.45
CA VAL A 207 0.77 -8.19 -22.82
C VAL A 207 0.29 -7.27 -21.72
N THR A 208 -0.93 -6.76 -21.87
CA THR A 208 -1.50 -5.81 -20.90
C THR A 208 -2.28 -6.51 -19.78
N ASN A 209 -2.76 -7.72 -20.04
CA ASN A 209 -3.59 -8.49 -19.10
C ASN A 209 -3.29 -9.99 -19.15
N THR A 210 -3.10 -10.63 -18.00
CA THR A 210 -3.14 -12.09 -17.89
C THR A 210 -4.60 -12.54 -17.71
N GLY A 211 -5.12 -13.43 -18.54
CA GLY A 211 -6.52 -13.87 -18.44
C GLY A 211 -6.86 -14.65 -17.15
N TYR A 212 -8.14 -14.87 -16.91
CA TYR A 212 -8.68 -15.65 -15.80
C TYR A 212 -8.09 -17.07 -15.81
N TYR A 213 -7.55 -17.53 -14.67
CA TYR A 213 -7.04 -18.90 -14.48
C TYR A 213 -5.98 -19.33 -15.51
N THR A 214 -5.28 -18.36 -16.12
CA THR A 214 -4.37 -18.61 -17.24
C THR A 214 -3.31 -19.67 -16.93
N PHE A 215 -2.70 -19.63 -15.74
CA PHE A 215 -1.68 -20.59 -15.28
C PHE A 215 -2.11 -21.26 -13.96
N PHE A 216 -3.41 -21.38 -13.73
CA PHE A 216 -3.95 -22.00 -12.51
C PHE A 216 -3.42 -23.42 -12.33
N GLU A 217 -2.99 -23.78 -11.12
CA GLU A 217 -2.47 -25.11 -10.78
C GLU A 217 -1.31 -25.59 -11.69
N CYS A 218 -0.47 -24.68 -12.19
CA CYS A 218 0.82 -25.05 -12.77
C CYS A 218 1.79 -25.45 -11.66
N GLN A 219 1.65 -26.69 -11.16
CA GLN A 219 2.27 -27.13 -9.91
C GLN A 219 3.80 -27.07 -9.89
N ASN A 220 4.45 -27.20 -11.05
CA ASN A 220 5.91 -27.14 -11.18
C ASN A 220 6.43 -25.77 -11.63
N LEU A 221 5.57 -24.74 -11.74
CA LEU A 221 5.99 -23.41 -12.15
C LEU A 221 6.90 -22.82 -11.07
N THR A 222 8.12 -22.48 -11.44
CA THR A 222 9.14 -21.93 -10.54
C THR A 222 9.59 -20.55 -10.96
N ASP A 223 9.77 -20.34 -12.28
CA ASP A 223 10.32 -19.12 -12.85
C ASP A 223 9.23 -18.35 -13.61
N LEU A 224 8.86 -17.17 -13.11
CA LEU A 224 7.92 -16.25 -13.76
C LEU A 224 8.61 -14.94 -14.09
N ALA A 225 8.60 -14.57 -15.37
CA ALA A 225 9.03 -13.25 -15.84
C ALA A 225 7.84 -12.51 -16.44
N LEU A 226 7.57 -11.31 -15.92
CA LEU A 226 6.50 -10.41 -16.38
C LEU A 226 7.13 -9.16 -17.00
N GLY A 227 6.74 -8.82 -18.22
CA GLY A 227 7.23 -7.64 -18.93
C GLY A 227 6.59 -6.33 -18.44
N ASP A 228 7.25 -5.22 -18.73
CA ASP A 228 6.91 -3.87 -18.23
C ASP A 228 5.65 -3.23 -18.84
N GLY A 229 4.85 -3.95 -19.64
CA GLY A 229 3.52 -3.50 -20.05
C GLY A 229 2.37 -4.27 -19.42
N VAL A 230 2.65 -5.27 -18.59
CA VAL A 230 1.63 -5.99 -17.83
C VAL A 230 0.97 -5.03 -16.85
N ALA A 231 -0.29 -4.67 -17.11
CA ALA A 231 -1.07 -3.73 -16.33
C ALA A 231 -2.04 -4.43 -15.37
N THR A 232 -2.56 -5.59 -15.77
CA THR A 232 -3.49 -6.40 -14.97
C THR A 232 -2.97 -7.84 -14.83
N ILE A 233 -2.95 -8.34 -13.59
CA ILE A 233 -2.84 -9.76 -13.30
C ILE A 233 -4.25 -10.28 -13.03
N GLY A 234 -4.76 -11.15 -13.90
CA GLY A 234 -6.12 -11.64 -13.85
C GLY A 234 -6.44 -12.59 -12.70
N THR A 235 -7.75 -12.81 -12.54
CA THR A 235 -8.32 -13.60 -11.46
C THR A 235 -7.75 -15.02 -11.46
N ALA A 236 -7.18 -15.42 -10.32
CA ALA A 236 -6.53 -16.71 -10.13
C ALA A 236 -5.50 -17.09 -11.22
N SER A 237 -4.92 -16.12 -11.95
CA SER A 237 -4.03 -16.41 -13.08
C SER A 237 -2.84 -17.28 -12.69
N PHE A 238 -2.34 -17.20 -11.46
CA PHE A 238 -1.23 -17.99 -10.95
C PHE A 238 -1.58 -18.74 -9.65
N ALA A 239 -2.88 -18.90 -9.35
CA ALA A 239 -3.28 -19.58 -8.12
C ALA A 239 -2.82 -21.05 -8.13
N LEU A 240 -2.55 -21.56 -6.93
CA LEU A 240 -2.11 -22.93 -6.67
C LEU A 240 -0.86 -23.33 -7.48
N CYS A 241 0.08 -22.38 -7.64
CA CYS A 241 1.44 -22.63 -8.12
C CYS A 241 2.40 -22.75 -6.91
N PRO A 242 2.41 -23.87 -6.17
CA PRO A 242 3.11 -24.01 -4.89
C PRO A 242 4.63 -23.92 -4.98
N ASN A 243 5.22 -24.02 -6.18
CA ASN A 243 6.66 -23.94 -6.39
C ASN A 243 7.12 -22.58 -6.95
N LEU A 244 6.20 -21.63 -7.15
CA LEU A 244 6.50 -20.32 -7.72
C LEU A 244 7.43 -19.55 -6.79
N ARG A 245 8.66 -19.28 -7.25
CA ARG A 245 9.65 -18.52 -6.47
C ARG A 245 9.35 -17.04 -6.50
N ASN A 246 10.04 -16.30 -5.63
CA ASN A 246 9.97 -14.84 -5.63
C ASN A 246 10.26 -14.27 -7.01
N PHE A 247 9.40 -13.35 -7.43
CA PHE A 247 9.53 -12.59 -8.67
C PHE A 247 9.15 -11.14 -8.37
N THR A 248 9.45 -10.25 -9.33
CA THR A 248 9.11 -8.84 -9.20
C THR A 248 7.87 -8.53 -10.02
N LEU A 249 6.86 -7.94 -9.37
CA LEU A 249 5.75 -7.32 -10.08
C LEU A 249 6.26 -6.06 -10.79
N PRO A 250 6.08 -5.92 -12.12
CA PRO A 250 6.58 -4.76 -12.84
C PRO A 250 5.83 -3.49 -12.40
N ALA A 251 6.50 -2.34 -12.51
CA ALA A 251 5.93 -1.04 -12.12
C ALA A 251 4.72 -0.62 -12.99
N SER A 252 4.44 -1.33 -14.08
CA SER A 252 3.24 -1.15 -14.90
C SER A 252 1.97 -1.71 -14.28
N VAL A 253 2.08 -2.64 -13.31
CA VAL A 253 0.91 -3.32 -12.73
C VAL A 253 0.07 -2.31 -11.96
N LYS A 254 -1.21 -2.20 -12.34
CA LYS A 254 -2.24 -1.36 -11.70
C LYS A 254 -3.27 -2.19 -10.94
N THR A 255 -3.55 -3.39 -11.46
CA THR A 255 -4.57 -4.28 -10.92
C THR A 255 -4.00 -5.67 -10.71
N VAL A 256 -4.16 -6.20 -9.51
CA VAL A 256 -4.00 -7.62 -9.20
C VAL A 256 -5.38 -8.11 -8.82
N GLU A 257 -6.01 -8.94 -9.64
CA GLU A 257 -7.38 -9.40 -9.46
C GLU A 257 -7.50 -10.46 -8.34
N PRO A 258 -8.73 -10.81 -7.90
CA PRO A 258 -8.93 -11.77 -6.83
C PRO A 258 -8.22 -13.10 -7.06
N LEU A 259 -7.69 -13.68 -5.98
CA LEU A 259 -7.01 -14.98 -5.97
C LEU A 259 -5.76 -15.08 -6.87
N ALA A 260 -5.28 -13.99 -7.50
CA ALA A 260 -4.22 -14.03 -8.52
C ALA A 260 -3.02 -14.92 -8.18
N PHE A 261 -2.56 -14.92 -6.92
CA PHE A 261 -1.47 -15.73 -6.39
C PHE A 261 -1.89 -16.58 -5.18
N TYR A 262 -3.18 -16.92 -5.07
CA TYR A 262 -3.70 -17.76 -3.98
C TYR A 262 -2.93 -19.09 -3.89
N GLY A 263 -2.52 -19.51 -2.70
CA GLY A 263 -1.85 -20.80 -2.48
C GLY A 263 -0.45 -20.92 -3.10
N CYS A 264 0.20 -19.80 -3.47
CA CYS A 264 1.57 -19.79 -3.98
C CYS A 264 2.59 -20.00 -2.85
N ASN A 265 2.66 -21.22 -2.32
CA ASN A 265 3.55 -21.60 -1.23
C ASN A 265 5.05 -21.51 -1.53
N GLY A 266 5.47 -21.23 -2.76
CA GLY A 266 6.88 -21.03 -3.11
C GLY A 266 7.37 -19.60 -2.79
N LEU A 267 6.44 -18.65 -2.63
CA LEU A 267 6.75 -17.26 -2.33
C LEU A 267 7.20 -17.14 -0.87
N THR A 268 8.37 -16.54 -0.67
CA THR A 268 8.95 -16.24 0.65
C THR A 268 8.90 -14.75 0.97
N SER A 269 8.82 -13.89 -0.05
CA SER A 269 8.59 -12.45 0.07
C SER A 269 7.79 -11.92 -1.11
N VAL A 270 7.01 -10.85 -0.90
CA VAL A 270 6.32 -10.12 -1.98
C VAL A 270 6.47 -8.62 -1.82
N THR A 271 6.70 -7.93 -2.95
CA THR A 271 6.66 -6.46 -3.04
C THR A 271 5.57 -6.06 -4.02
N ILE A 272 4.50 -5.46 -3.50
CA ILE A 272 3.41 -4.91 -4.29
C ILE A 272 3.78 -3.46 -4.63
N PRO A 273 3.94 -3.09 -5.91
CA PRO A 273 4.43 -1.76 -6.27
C PRO A 273 3.40 -0.68 -5.95
N SER A 274 3.87 0.58 -5.80
CA SER A 274 3.01 1.74 -5.50
C SER A 274 1.99 2.05 -6.61
N THR A 275 2.12 1.43 -7.77
CA THR A 275 1.22 1.57 -8.91
C THR A 275 -0.04 0.71 -8.79
N VAL A 276 -0.06 -0.28 -7.88
CA VAL A 276 -1.22 -1.14 -7.67
C VAL A 276 -2.30 -0.39 -6.89
N THR A 277 -3.33 0.05 -7.61
CA THR A 277 -4.51 0.74 -7.06
C THR A 277 -5.64 -0.22 -6.72
N ASN A 278 -5.68 -1.39 -7.37
CA ASN A 278 -6.69 -2.41 -7.15
C ASN A 278 -5.99 -3.73 -6.77
N LEU A 279 -6.04 -4.07 -5.49
CA LEU A 279 -5.55 -5.34 -4.97
C LEU A 279 -6.75 -6.20 -4.57
N GLY A 280 -6.98 -7.24 -5.35
CA GLY A 280 -8.15 -8.10 -5.26
C GLY A 280 -8.17 -8.96 -4.00
N SER A 281 -9.38 -9.38 -3.63
CA SER A 281 -9.60 -10.21 -2.46
C SER A 281 -8.82 -11.52 -2.55
N SER A 282 -8.19 -11.94 -1.46
CA SER A 282 -7.41 -13.19 -1.39
C SER A 282 -6.24 -13.30 -2.36
N ALA A 283 -5.75 -12.19 -2.95
CA ALA A 283 -4.71 -12.21 -3.98
C ALA A 283 -3.44 -12.97 -3.56
N PHE A 284 -3.06 -12.95 -2.28
CA PHE A 284 -1.92 -13.68 -1.71
C PHE A 284 -2.33 -14.61 -0.56
N SER A 285 -3.61 -14.99 -0.47
CA SER A 285 -4.09 -15.89 0.58
C SER A 285 -3.46 -17.29 0.42
N GLN A 286 -3.25 -17.99 1.53
CA GLN A 286 -2.60 -19.31 1.62
C GLN A 286 -1.16 -19.37 1.05
N CYS A 287 -0.46 -18.25 0.96
CA CYS A 287 0.98 -18.23 0.70
C CYS A 287 1.74 -18.60 1.99
N GLY A 288 1.73 -19.88 2.36
CA GLY A 288 2.16 -20.37 3.67
C GLY A 288 3.64 -20.18 4.00
N ASN A 289 4.52 -20.04 3.01
CA ASN A 289 5.95 -19.76 3.21
C ASN A 289 6.30 -18.27 3.16
N LEU A 290 5.32 -17.39 2.94
CA LEU A 290 5.54 -15.96 2.89
C LEU A 290 5.98 -15.48 4.28
N THR A 291 7.20 -14.96 4.40
CA THR A 291 7.78 -14.49 5.67
C THR A 291 7.66 -12.98 5.84
N ASN A 292 7.68 -12.25 4.73
CA ASN A 292 7.57 -10.80 4.71
C ASN A 292 6.80 -10.29 3.49
N ALA A 293 6.13 -9.15 3.64
CA ALA A 293 5.44 -8.48 2.55
C ALA A 293 5.62 -6.95 2.62
N THR A 294 5.68 -6.30 1.46
CA THR A 294 5.66 -4.83 1.35
C THR A 294 4.52 -4.41 0.43
N VAL A 295 3.64 -3.56 0.95
CA VAL A 295 2.47 -3.04 0.22
C VAL A 295 2.74 -1.59 -0.19
N GLY A 296 2.69 -1.32 -1.49
CA GLY A 296 2.93 0.00 -2.07
C GLY A 296 1.78 0.99 -1.84
N SER A 297 2.10 2.29 -1.92
CA SER A 297 1.17 3.39 -1.59
C SER A 297 -0.03 3.58 -2.54
N GLY A 298 -0.16 2.78 -3.59
CA GLY A 298 -1.35 2.78 -4.43
C GLY A 298 -2.52 2.03 -3.78
N THR A 299 -2.23 1.09 -2.88
CA THR A 299 -3.24 0.22 -2.27
C THR A 299 -3.90 0.92 -1.08
N THR A 300 -5.24 0.99 -1.09
CA THR A 300 -6.04 1.67 -0.06
C THR A 300 -6.81 0.71 0.85
N ALA A 301 -7.00 -0.54 0.41
CA ALA A 301 -7.67 -1.59 1.18
C ALA A 301 -6.98 -2.94 1.00
N LEU A 302 -7.02 -3.75 2.05
CA LEU A 302 -6.61 -5.16 2.04
C LEU A 302 -7.81 -6.02 2.42
N ASP A 303 -8.25 -6.96 1.60
CA ASP A 303 -9.38 -7.84 1.90
C ASP A 303 -8.98 -9.29 1.65
N HIS A 304 -9.02 -10.13 2.69
CA HIS A 304 -8.52 -11.51 2.70
C HIS A 304 -7.07 -11.67 2.16
N THR A 305 -6.34 -10.56 1.95
CA THR A 305 -5.19 -10.49 1.04
C THR A 305 -4.07 -11.43 1.47
N PHE A 306 -3.79 -11.50 2.76
CA PHE A 306 -2.75 -12.34 3.36
C PHE A 306 -3.36 -13.40 4.30
N GLU A 307 -4.62 -13.77 4.10
CA GLU A 307 -5.25 -14.84 4.86
C GLU A 307 -4.43 -16.13 4.78
N SER A 308 -4.29 -16.83 5.90
CA SER A 308 -3.54 -18.08 6.06
C SER A 308 -2.08 -18.01 5.58
N CYS A 309 -1.46 -16.82 5.56
CA CYS A 309 -0.01 -16.68 5.41
C CYS A 309 0.68 -17.03 6.75
N VAL A 310 0.69 -18.32 7.09
CA VAL A 310 1.04 -18.80 8.43
C VAL A 310 2.44 -18.39 8.92
N ASN A 311 3.40 -18.22 8.01
CA ASN A 311 4.77 -17.83 8.32
C ASN A 311 5.03 -16.31 8.23
N LEU A 312 4.03 -15.49 7.93
CA LEU A 312 4.21 -14.04 7.78
C LEU A 312 4.61 -13.44 9.12
N ALA A 313 5.85 -12.98 9.22
CA ALA A 313 6.44 -12.45 10.45
C ALA A 313 6.52 -10.91 10.44
N SER A 314 6.66 -10.31 9.26
CA SER A 314 6.71 -8.85 9.11
C SER A 314 5.92 -8.38 7.88
N ILE A 315 5.29 -7.21 8.00
CA ILE A 315 4.64 -6.55 6.87
C ILE A 315 4.83 -5.04 6.95
N THR A 316 5.12 -4.43 5.80
CA THR A 316 5.15 -2.98 5.64
C THR A 316 3.87 -2.51 4.95
N LEU A 317 3.06 -1.74 5.68
CA LEU A 317 1.82 -1.14 5.18
C LEU A 317 2.02 0.33 4.79
N PRO A 318 1.37 0.84 3.74
CA PRO A 318 1.54 2.21 3.30
C PRO A 318 0.66 3.18 4.11
N ASN A 319 1.10 4.43 4.24
CA ASN A 319 0.33 5.52 4.86
C ASN A 319 -0.93 5.93 4.08
N SER A 320 -1.13 5.38 2.89
CA SER A 320 -2.36 5.54 2.08
C SER A 320 -3.46 4.55 2.45
N LEU A 321 -3.16 3.53 3.28
CA LEU A 321 -4.10 2.47 3.60
C LEU A 321 -5.24 3.01 4.47
N THR A 322 -6.47 2.94 3.99
CA THR A 322 -7.67 3.41 4.72
C THR A 322 -8.42 2.27 5.38
N THR A 323 -8.31 1.04 4.86
CA THR A 323 -9.11 -0.10 5.31
C THR A 323 -8.26 -1.35 5.47
N ILE A 324 -8.30 -1.96 6.66
CA ILE A 324 -7.93 -3.37 6.83
C ILE A 324 -9.24 -4.15 6.77
N GLY A 325 -9.54 -4.77 5.64
CA GLY A 325 -10.77 -5.48 5.37
C GLY A 325 -10.86 -6.83 6.07
N SER A 326 -11.94 -7.55 5.78
CA SER A 326 -12.25 -8.82 6.42
C SER A 326 -11.15 -9.85 6.18
N SER A 327 -10.81 -10.61 7.21
CA SER A 327 -9.81 -11.69 7.15
C SER A 327 -8.43 -11.32 6.56
N ALA A 328 -8.09 -10.02 6.43
CA ALA A 328 -6.90 -9.57 5.70
C ALA A 328 -5.59 -10.24 6.15
N PHE A 329 -5.48 -10.56 7.44
CA PHE A 329 -4.37 -11.25 8.10
C PHE A 329 -4.84 -12.48 8.90
N SER A 330 -6.05 -12.98 8.64
CA SER A 330 -6.58 -14.20 9.28
C SER A 330 -5.54 -15.32 9.20
N GLY A 331 -5.24 -16.01 10.30
CA GLY A 331 -4.31 -17.13 10.34
C GLY A 331 -2.83 -16.80 10.12
N CYS A 332 -2.42 -15.52 10.20
CA CYS A 332 -1.00 -15.12 10.18
C CYS A 332 -0.33 -15.44 11.53
N ARG A 333 -0.10 -16.74 11.79
CA ARG A 333 0.29 -17.27 13.11
C ARG A 333 1.62 -16.71 13.64
N ASN A 334 2.56 -16.40 12.76
CA ASN A 334 3.89 -15.86 13.13
C ASN A 334 3.96 -14.32 13.19
N LEU A 335 2.86 -13.61 12.88
CA LEU A 335 2.86 -12.15 12.88
C LEU A 335 2.91 -11.64 14.32
N ALA A 336 4.09 -11.27 14.80
CA ALA A 336 4.32 -10.90 16.20
C ALA A 336 3.90 -9.46 16.53
N SER A 337 3.97 -8.57 15.54
CA SER A 337 3.63 -7.16 15.63
C SER A 337 3.18 -6.64 14.27
N ILE A 338 2.30 -5.64 14.27
CA ILE A 338 1.89 -4.92 13.06
C ILE A 338 1.82 -3.43 13.34
N ASN A 339 2.36 -2.63 12.42
CA ASN A 339 2.18 -1.18 12.44
C ASN A 339 0.97 -0.82 11.55
N ILE A 340 -0.15 -0.47 12.18
CA ILE A 340 -1.36 -0.04 11.49
C ILE A 340 -1.22 1.46 11.16
N PRO A 341 -1.25 1.86 9.86
CA PRO A 341 -1.07 3.26 9.47
C PRO A 341 -2.13 4.19 10.05
N GLY A 342 -1.74 5.43 10.36
CA GLY A 342 -2.62 6.45 10.96
C GLY A 342 -3.86 6.80 10.13
N SER A 343 -3.83 6.52 8.84
CA SER A 343 -4.90 6.71 7.86
C SER A 343 -6.02 5.68 7.93
N VAL A 344 -5.82 4.54 8.62
CA VAL A 344 -6.81 3.47 8.69
C VAL A 344 -8.03 3.91 9.50
N THR A 345 -9.22 3.80 8.90
CA THR A 345 -10.49 4.22 9.50
C THR A 345 -11.35 3.04 9.98
N SER A 346 -11.08 1.84 9.48
CA SER A 346 -11.86 0.63 9.78
C SER A 346 -11.01 -0.64 9.75
N ILE A 347 -11.34 -1.56 10.65
CA ILE A 347 -10.80 -2.93 10.73
C ILE A 347 -11.97 -3.90 10.56
N GLY A 348 -11.92 -4.75 9.54
CA GLY A 348 -12.98 -5.68 9.16
C GLY A 348 -13.10 -6.88 10.09
N GLY A 349 -14.18 -7.65 9.90
CA GLY A 349 -14.42 -8.86 10.67
C GLY A 349 -13.33 -9.90 10.41
N SER A 350 -12.91 -10.59 11.46
CA SER A 350 -11.85 -11.62 11.40
C SER A 350 -10.50 -11.14 10.86
N ALA A 351 -10.25 -9.83 10.75
CA ALA A 351 -9.05 -9.27 10.13
C ALA A 351 -7.73 -9.87 10.62
N PHE A 352 -7.62 -10.20 11.92
CA PHE A 352 -6.47 -10.83 12.57
C PHE A 352 -6.83 -12.11 13.32
N ILE A 353 -7.93 -12.79 12.95
CA ILE A 353 -8.33 -14.02 13.64
C ILE A 353 -7.18 -15.03 13.61
N GLY A 354 -6.86 -15.67 14.74
CA GLY A 354 -5.81 -16.69 14.81
C GLY A 354 -4.38 -16.20 14.56
N CYS A 355 -4.11 -14.90 14.69
CA CYS A 355 -2.75 -14.35 14.75
C CYS A 355 -2.10 -14.69 16.11
N TRP A 356 -1.69 -15.96 16.28
CA TRP A 356 -1.27 -16.50 17.58
C TRP A 356 -0.10 -15.78 18.24
N SER A 357 0.87 -15.31 17.44
CA SER A 357 2.05 -14.62 17.95
C SER A 357 1.84 -13.12 18.17
N LEU A 358 0.71 -12.56 17.72
CA LEU A 358 0.45 -11.12 17.78
C LEU A 358 0.34 -10.69 19.24
N SER A 359 1.38 -10.02 19.73
CA SER A 359 1.53 -9.77 21.17
C SER A 359 0.95 -8.44 21.62
N LYS A 360 1.04 -7.44 20.74
CA LYS A 360 0.64 -6.05 21.00
C LYS A 360 0.22 -5.36 19.71
N VAL A 361 -0.80 -4.52 19.79
CA VAL A 361 -1.32 -3.74 18.64
C VAL A 361 -1.64 -2.32 19.05
N ILE A 362 -1.29 -1.35 18.19
CA ILE A 362 -1.78 0.03 18.30
C ILE A 362 -2.88 0.24 17.26
N ILE A 363 -4.05 0.66 17.74
CA ILE A 363 -5.20 1.07 16.95
C ILE A 363 -5.17 2.59 16.79
N PRO A 364 -4.98 3.11 15.56
CA PRO A 364 -4.88 4.54 15.31
C PRO A 364 -6.14 5.32 15.65
N LYS A 365 -6.00 6.63 15.86
CA LYS A 365 -7.10 7.54 16.23
C LYS A 365 -8.24 7.56 15.20
N ALA A 366 -7.91 7.35 13.92
CA ALA A 366 -8.88 7.39 12.83
C ALA A 366 -9.80 6.16 12.80
N VAL A 367 -9.46 5.07 13.49
CA VAL A 367 -10.28 3.85 13.53
C VAL A 367 -11.56 4.10 14.31
N THR A 368 -12.69 3.98 13.61
CA THR A 368 -14.03 4.20 14.18
C THR A 368 -14.82 2.90 14.33
N THR A 369 -14.45 1.85 13.57
CA THR A 369 -15.13 0.55 13.56
C THR A 369 -14.13 -0.60 13.60
N ILE A 370 -14.48 -1.63 14.37
CA ILE A 370 -13.76 -2.91 14.45
C ILE A 370 -14.81 -4.03 14.32
N GLY A 371 -14.65 -4.88 13.30
CA GLY A 371 -15.58 -5.97 13.02
C GLY A 371 -15.45 -7.17 13.96
N SER A 372 -16.46 -8.03 13.90
CA SER A 372 -16.60 -9.27 14.66
C SER A 372 -15.37 -10.15 14.52
N SER A 373 -14.93 -10.73 15.64
CA SER A 373 -13.79 -11.64 15.68
C SER A 373 -12.48 -11.07 15.13
N ALA A 374 -12.36 -9.74 14.96
CA ALA A 374 -11.17 -9.12 14.35
C ALA A 374 -9.86 -9.54 15.02
N PHE A 375 -9.84 -9.78 16.33
CA PHE A 375 -8.67 -10.26 17.08
C PHE A 375 -8.96 -11.60 17.79
N SER A 376 -9.94 -12.36 17.31
CA SER A 376 -10.31 -13.64 17.92
C SER A 376 -9.16 -14.66 17.82
N GLY A 377 -8.89 -15.40 18.89
CA GLY A 377 -7.80 -16.38 18.91
C GLY A 377 -6.38 -15.79 18.83
N CYS A 378 -6.21 -14.49 19.08
CA CYS A 378 -4.89 -13.87 19.23
C CYS A 378 -4.30 -14.20 20.62
N PHE A 379 -3.83 -15.43 20.83
CA PHE A 379 -3.40 -15.91 22.14
C PHE A 379 -2.22 -15.14 22.74
N GLY A 380 -1.33 -14.60 21.92
CA GLY A 380 -0.22 -13.76 22.34
C GLY A 380 -0.63 -12.35 22.77
N LEU A 381 -1.83 -11.89 22.40
CA LEU A 381 -2.24 -10.49 22.55
C LEU A 381 -2.55 -10.20 24.01
N THR A 382 -1.59 -9.62 24.72
CA THR A 382 -1.76 -9.20 26.12
C THR A 382 -2.17 -7.74 26.25
N GLN A 383 -1.92 -6.94 25.21
CA GLN A 383 -2.09 -5.48 25.27
C GLN A 383 -2.55 -4.94 23.93
N ILE A 384 -3.60 -4.12 23.93
CA ILE A 384 -4.05 -3.38 22.76
C ILE A 384 -4.24 -1.91 23.14
N TYR A 385 -3.70 -0.99 22.33
CA TYR A 385 -3.68 0.44 22.62
C TYR A 385 -4.57 1.18 21.62
N PHE A 386 -5.48 2.00 22.12
CA PHE A 386 -6.36 2.82 21.31
C PHE A 386 -5.97 4.29 21.42
N ALA A 387 -5.57 4.87 20.28
CA ALA A 387 -5.21 6.28 20.20
C ALA A 387 -6.44 7.20 20.01
N GLY A 388 -7.62 6.63 19.74
CA GLY A 388 -8.88 7.33 19.52
C GLY A 388 -9.94 7.05 20.57
N ASN A 389 -11.15 7.56 20.32
CA ASN A 389 -12.34 7.20 21.09
C ASN A 389 -12.62 5.70 20.96
N ALA A 390 -13.39 5.14 21.88
CA ALA A 390 -13.81 3.75 21.81
C ALA A 390 -14.48 3.49 20.45
N PRO A 391 -13.93 2.60 19.61
CA PRO A 391 -14.56 2.23 18.35
C PRO A 391 -15.93 1.61 18.63
N THR A 392 -16.87 1.78 17.71
CA THR A 392 -18.15 1.08 17.80
C THR A 392 -17.89 -0.40 17.50
N PRO A 393 -18.06 -1.33 18.46
CA PRO A 393 -18.05 -2.76 18.16
C PRO A 393 -19.22 -3.07 17.24
N ASP A 394 -19.08 -4.07 16.37
CA ASP A 394 -20.26 -4.60 15.69
C ASP A 394 -21.22 -5.28 16.69
N SER A 395 -22.43 -5.61 16.23
CA SER A 395 -23.55 -6.03 17.08
C SER A 395 -23.27 -7.27 17.95
N ASP A 396 -22.24 -8.04 17.61
CA ASP A 396 -22.08 -9.41 18.11
C ASP A 396 -21.08 -9.51 19.26
N LEU A 397 -20.37 -8.42 19.62
CA LEU A 397 -19.39 -8.37 20.71
C LEU A 397 -18.45 -9.60 20.72
N THR A 398 -17.73 -9.80 19.60
CA THR A 398 -16.84 -10.95 19.41
C THR A 398 -15.40 -10.58 19.07
N VAL A 399 -15.02 -9.30 19.13
CA VAL A 399 -13.71 -8.77 18.71
C VAL A 399 -12.55 -9.58 19.30
N PHE A 400 -12.61 -9.93 20.60
CA PHE A 400 -11.52 -10.63 21.31
C PHE A 400 -11.86 -12.05 21.74
N ASN A 401 -12.84 -12.71 21.12
CA ASN A 401 -13.18 -14.09 21.47
C ASN A 401 -11.94 -15.01 21.47
N TYR A 402 -11.84 -15.92 22.44
CA TYR A 402 -10.69 -16.81 22.59
C TYR A 402 -9.32 -16.09 22.74
N SER A 403 -9.29 -14.83 23.18
CA SER A 403 -8.05 -14.16 23.59
C SER A 403 -7.60 -14.57 25.00
N THR A 404 -6.36 -14.25 25.37
CA THR A 404 -5.86 -14.50 26.72
C THR A 404 -6.60 -13.69 27.78
N SER A 405 -6.77 -14.26 28.97
CA SER A 405 -7.36 -13.56 30.14
C SER A 405 -6.47 -12.42 30.64
N ALA A 406 -5.20 -12.36 30.21
CA ALA A 406 -4.28 -11.28 30.52
C ALA A 406 -4.45 -10.04 29.64
N LEU A 407 -5.33 -10.07 28.62
CA LEU A 407 -5.54 -8.96 27.70
C LEU A 407 -6.14 -7.75 28.41
N VAL A 408 -5.53 -6.57 28.20
CA VAL A 408 -6.06 -5.27 28.64
C VAL A 408 -6.14 -4.31 27.45
N ALA A 409 -7.28 -3.62 27.35
CA ALA A 409 -7.54 -2.58 26.36
C ALA A 409 -7.17 -1.20 26.93
N TYR A 410 -6.05 -0.67 26.48
CA TYR A 410 -5.51 0.62 26.90
C TYR A 410 -6.05 1.75 26.05
N TYR A 411 -6.47 2.86 26.67
CA TYR A 411 -6.93 4.04 25.96
C TYR A 411 -6.26 5.32 26.47
N LEU A 412 -6.19 6.34 25.61
CA LEU A 412 -5.50 7.60 25.91
C LEU A 412 -6.37 8.59 26.73
N PRO A 413 -5.74 9.46 27.55
CA PRO A 413 -6.43 10.58 28.19
C PRO A 413 -7.16 11.47 27.18
N GLY A 414 -8.39 11.89 27.54
CA GLY A 414 -9.22 12.75 26.68
C GLY A 414 -10.02 12.01 25.60
N THR A 415 -9.86 10.69 25.46
CA THR A 415 -10.71 9.87 24.61
C THR A 415 -12.03 9.53 25.32
N THR A 416 -13.11 9.37 24.55
CA THR A 416 -14.47 9.13 25.08
C THR A 416 -15.01 7.78 24.63
N GLY A 417 -16.13 7.35 25.22
CA GLY A 417 -16.83 6.10 24.87
C GLY A 417 -16.36 4.84 25.61
N TRP A 418 -15.30 4.94 26.42
CA TRP A 418 -14.76 3.82 27.20
C TRP A 418 -15.63 3.47 28.41
N LYS A 419 -15.98 2.18 28.54
CA LYS A 419 -16.58 1.58 29.75
C LYS A 419 -15.51 0.81 30.52
N SER A 420 -15.85 0.19 31.66
CA SER A 420 -14.93 -0.68 32.41
C SER A 420 -14.43 -1.88 31.61
N THR A 421 -15.19 -2.30 30.59
CA THR A 421 -14.79 -3.28 29.60
C THR A 421 -15.07 -2.80 28.18
N PHE A 422 -14.29 -3.30 27.23
CA PHE A 422 -14.52 -3.16 25.79
C PHE A 422 -14.56 -4.57 25.24
N ASP A 423 -15.73 -5.01 24.78
CA ASP A 423 -15.93 -6.37 24.26
C ASP A 423 -15.53 -7.48 25.28
N GLY A 424 -15.93 -7.29 26.53
CA GLY A 424 -15.60 -8.21 27.64
C GLY A 424 -14.16 -8.09 28.17
N VAL A 425 -13.26 -7.40 27.46
CA VAL A 425 -11.88 -7.16 27.89
C VAL A 425 -11.80 -5.96 28.85
N PRO A 426 -11.09 -6.05 29.98
CA PRO A 426 -10.88 -4.90 30.88
C PRO A 426 -10.23 -3.73 30.16
N THR A 427 -10.75 -2.52 30.38
CA THR A 427 -10.13 -1.29 29.88
C THR A 427 -9.31 -0.60 30.96
N ALA A 428 -8.24 0.08 30.56
CA ALA A 428 -7.43 0.88 31.46
C ALA A 428 -6.95 2.16 30.79
N LEU A 429 -6.94 3.26 31.55
CA LEU A 429 -6.33 4.50 31.10
C LEU A 429 -4.81 4.30 31.00
N TRP A 430 -4.27 4.47 29.80
CA TRP A 430 -2.83 4.49 29.60
C TRP A 430 -2.30 5.89 29.89
N ASN A 431 -1.82 6.07 31.13
CA ASN A 431 -1.34 7.36 31.61
C ASN A 431 -0.07 7.19 32.44
N PRO A 432 1.06 6.83 31.81
CA PRO A 432 2.32 6.77 32.52
C PRO A 432 2.72 8.16 33.02
N GLN A 433 3.16 8.24 34.27
CA GLN A 433 3.53 9.49 34.94
C GLN A 433 4.98 9.41 35.40
N ALA A 434 5.72 10.49 35.20
CA ALA A 434 6.99 10.69 35.87
C ALA A 434 6.73 11.27 37.26
N VAL A 435 7.28 10.63 38.29
CA VAL A 435 7.21 11.02 39.70
C VAL A 435 8.61 11.00 40.31
N ALA A 436 8.80 11.68 41.44
CA ALA A 436 10.09 11.73 42.15
C ALA A 436 11.27 12.12 41.23
N LEU A 437 11.20 13.33 40.67
CA LEU A 437 12.26 13.88 39.82
C LEU A 437 13.52 14.19 40.63
N HIS A 438 14.66 13.70 40.17
CA HIS A 438 15.97 13.97 40.74
C HIS A 438 16.95 14.32 39.61
N ALA A 439 17.57 15.50 39.67
CA ALA A 439 18.78 15.77 38.88
C ALA A 439 19.93 16.18 39.80
N SER A 440 21.02 15.41 39.74
CA SER A 440 22.25 15.68 40.47
C SER A 440 23.44 15.19 39.64
N GLY A 441 24.58 15.89 39.70
CA GLY A 441 25.82 15.43 39.05
C GLY A 441 25.79 15.31 37.52
N GLY A 442 24.86 15.98 36.83
CA GLY A 442 24.75 15.91 35.35
C GLY A 442 23.90 14.76 34.81
N GLN A 443 23.19 14.02 35.68
CA GLN A 443 22.17 13.04 35.31
C GLN A 443 20.77 13.54 35.66
N LEU A 444 19.79 13.24 34.80
CA LEU A 444 18.37 13.37 35.09
C LEU A 444 17.80 11.98 35.39
N SER A 445 17.03 11.86 36.45
CA SER A 445 16.33 10.62 36.83
C SER A 445 14.94 10.92 37.38
N PHE A 446 14.04 9.96 37.22
CA PHE A 446 12.71 9.99 37.81
C PHE A 446 12.17 8.57 37.91
N ASN A 447 11.18 8.34 38.77
CA ASN A 447 10.41 7.11 38.74
C ASN A 447 9.27 7.25 37.75
N LEU A 448 9.07 6.24 36.92
CA LEU A 448 7.90 6.06 36.09
C LEU A 448 6.86 5.28 36.87
N THR A 449 5.64 5.79 36.93
CA THR A 449 4.46 5.05 37.36
C THR A 449 3.53 4.82 36.18
N GLY A 450 2.74 3.76 36.21
CA GLY A 450 1.78 3.46 35.16
C GLY A 450 1.12 2.10 35.35
N PRO A 451 0.51 1.53 34.30
CA PRO A 451 -0.10 0.21 34.38
C PRO A 451 0.90 -0.88 34.80
N ASN A 452 0.45 -1.82 35.63
CA ASN A 452 1.29 -2.92 36.11
C ASN A 452 1.79 -3.79 34.96
N ASN A 453 3.06 -4.20 35.03
CA ASN A 453 3.73 -5.09 34.07
C ASN A 453 3.80 -4.53 32.63
N GLU A 454 3.74 -3.20 32.50
CA GLU A 454 3.85 -2.50 31.23
C GLU A 454 5.33 -2.31 30.83
N ILE A 455 5.63 -2.40 29.53
CA ILE A 455 6.93 -1.99 28.99
C ILE A 455 6.78 -0.63 28.32
N ILE A 456 7.44 0.38 28.88
CA ILE A 456 7.44 1.76 28.43
C ILE A 456 8.79 2.08 27.78
N VAL A 457 8.76 2.66 26.58
CA VAL A 457 9.93 3.29 26.00
C VAL A 457 9.85 4.79 26.30
N VAL A 458 10.90 5.29 26.95
CA VAL A 458 11.11 6.73 27.14
C VAL A 458 11.89 7.23 25.94
N GLU A 459 11.32 8.14 25.18
CA GLU A 459 11.97 8.84 24.09
C GLU A 459 12.28 10.27 24.49
N ALA A 460 13.28 10.86 23.83
CA ALA A 460 13.60 12.26 24.00
C ALA A 460 13.76 12.99 22.65
N CYS A 461 13.47 14.29 22.65
CA CYS A 461 13.74 15.19 21.53
C CYS A 461 14.34 16.50 22.04
N THR A 462 15.06 17.25 21.21
CA THR A 462 15.64 18.56 21.58
C THR A 462 14.79 19.76 21.14
N ASN A 463 13.73 19.53 20.35
CA ASN A 463 12.92 20.59 19.76
C ASN A 463 11.45 20.17 19.67
N LEU A 464 10.55 20.80 20.45
CA LEU A 464 9.11 20.50 20.37
C LEU A 464 8.42 21.11 19.14
N ALA A 465 8.98 22.14 18.50
CA ALA A 465 8.39 22.76 17.32
C ALA A 465 8.55 21.90 16.06
N SER A 466 9.58 21.04 16.03
CA SER A 466 9.80 20.03 15.00
C SER A 466 10.43 18.79 15.65
N PRO A 467 9.61 17.97 16.32
CA PRO A 467 10.14 16.95 17.21
C PRO A 467 10.64 15.73 16.44
N VAL A 468 11.95 15.48 16.57
CA VAL A 468 12.58 14.19 16.22
C VAL A 468 12.78 13.43 17.52
N TRP A 469 11.88 12.47 17.79
CA TRP A 469 11.92 11.64 18.98
C TRP A 469 12.88 10.47 18.80
N VAL A 470 13.74 10.24 19.79
CA VAL A 470 14.73 9.16 19.81
C VAL A 470 14.56 8.35 21.09
N PRO A 471 14.45 7.01 21.03
CA PRO A 471 14.45 6.16 22.21
C PRO A 471 15.69 6.39 23.09
N VAL A 472 15.46 6.58 24.39
CA VAL A 472 16.51 6.73 25.40
C VAL A 472 16.66 5.44 26.21
N THR A 473 15.55 4.92 26.74
CA THR A 473 15.53 3.68 27.54
C THR A 473 14.20 2.95 27.42
N THR A 474 14.24 1.63 27.56
CA THR A 474 13.06 0.77 27.72
C THR A 474 12.94 0.34 29.17
N ASN A 475 11.81 0.60 29.81
CA ASN A 475 11.57 0.41 31.24
C ASN A 475 10.41 -0.57 31.45
N PHE A 476 10.61 -1.60 32.27
CA PHE A 476 9.55 -2.50 32.70
C PHE A 476 8.96 -2.00 34.02
N LEU A 477 7.67 -1.67 34.02
CA LEU A 477 6.91 -1.23 35.20
C LEU A 477 6.53 -2.44 36.08
N ALA A 478 7.52 -3.00 36.79
CA ALA A 478 7.28 -4.04 37.78
C ALA A 478 6.37 -3.49 38.89
N ASN A 479 5.18 -4.06 39.04
CA ASN A 479 4.15 -3.54 39.95
C ASN A 479 3.82 -2.04 39.73
N GLY A 480 3.86 -1.60 38.47
CA GLY A 480 3.44 -0.25 38.08
C GLY A 480 4.50 0.82 38.37
N LEU A 481 5.75 0.44 38.68
CA LEU A 481 6.85 1.34 38.98
C LEU A 481 8.13 0.92 38.24
N SER A 482 8.90 1.87 37.72
CA SER A 482 10.25 1.64 37.22
C SER A 482 11.11 2.89 37.38
N ALA A 483 12.40 2.75 37.63
CA ALA A 483 13.31 3.89 37.72
C ALA A 483 13.89 4.20 36.33
N PHE A 484 13.83 5.48 35.93
CA PHE A 484 14.45 6.00 34.73
C PHE A 484 15.65 6.88 35.10
N SER A 485 16.72 6.79 34.30
CA SER A 485 17.83 7.72 34.31
C SER A 485 18.33 7.98 32.89
N ASP A 486 18.58 9.24 32.53
CA ASP A 486 19.20 9.60 31.26
C ASP A 486 20.73 9.71 31.42
N PRO A 487 21.51 8.74 30.89
CA PRO A 487 22.97 8.77 30.98
C PRO A 487 23.62 9.87 30.14
N ASN A 488 22.90 10.43 29.17
CA ASN A 488 23.38 11.43 28.23
C ASN A 488 22.89 12.85 28.55
N TRP A 489 22.16 13.04 29.66
CA TRP A 489 21.58 14.33 30.04
C TRP A 489 22.61 15.47 30.06
N GLY A 490 23.81 15.22 30.59
CA GLY A 490 24.87 16.22 30.68
C GLY A 490 25.30 16.83 29.34
N ALA A 491 25.19 16.06 28.24
CA ALA A 491 25.48 16.50 26.87
C ALA A 491 24.28 17.16 26.18
N PHE A 492 23.06 16.99 26.71
CA PHE A 492 21.82 17.45 26.10
C PHE A 492 20.86 18.05 27.14
N ARG A 493 21.31 19.15 27.78
CA ARG A 493 20.64 19.78 28.93
C ARG A 493 19.27 20.42 28.65
N SER A 494 18.79 20.32 27.42
CA SER A 494 17.53 20.92 26.92
C SER A 494 16.75 19.94 26.05
N ARG A 495 16.56 18.71 26.53
CA ARG A 495 15.71 17.69 25.91
C ARG A 495 14.37 17.55 26.62
N PHE A 496 13.34 17.26 25.83
CA PHE A 496 12.00 16.89 26.25
C PHE A 496 11.87 15.38 26.23
N TYR A 497 11.03 14.82 27.10
CA TYR A 497 10.79 13.39 27.20
C TYR A 497 9.33 13.06 26.92
N ARG A 498 9.08 11.89 26.34
CA ARG A 498 7.76 11.27 26.29
C ARG A 498 7.85 9.78 26.57
N CYS A 499 6.76 9.22 27.10
CA CYS A 499 6.59 7.78 27.20
C CYS A 499 5.76 7.31 26.01
N ILE A 500 6.12 6.16 25.45
CA ILE A 500 5.35 5.42 24.45
C ILE A 500 5.33 3.93 24.83
N PRO A 501 4.35 3.14 24.37
CA PRO A 501 4.41 1.68 24.49
C PRO A 501 5.61 1.11 23.73
N SER A 502 6.16 0.01 24.23
CA SER A 502 7.32 -0.71 23.66
C SER A 502 7.24 -1.19 22.20
N THR A 503 6.11 -0.98 21.51
CA THR A 503 5.86 -1.48 20.15
C THR A 503 6.53 -0.67 19.04
N VAL A 504 7.22 0.42 19.36
CA VAL A 504 8.06 1.16 18.40
C VAL A 504 9.44 0.49 18.38
N THR A 505 9.55 -0.62 17.66
CA THR A 505 10.86 -1.17 17.32
C THR A 505 11.59 -0.14 16.46
N ALA A 506 12.77 0.28 16.92
CA ALA A 506 13.67 1.11 16.15
C ALA A 506 14.08 0.38 14.87
N LEU A 507 13.54 0.81 13.72
CA LEU A 507 14.22 0.83 12.43
C LEU A 507 13.39 1.68 11.45
N THR A 508 14.04 2.74 10.95
CA THR A 508 13.56 3.77 9.99
C THR A 508 12.43 4.68 10.45
N VAL A 509 12.82 5.92 10.78
CA VAL A 509 11.95 7.10 10.80
C VAL A 509 11.30 7.25 9.43
N PHE A 510 10.03 6.87 9.31
CA PHE A 510 9.17 7.33 8.23
C PHE A 510 8.09 8.28 8.78
N ASN A 511 8.25 9.56 8.41
CA ASN A 511 7.31 10.68 8.33
C ASN A 511 6.20 10.89 9.39
N SER A 512 6.33 12.06 10.03
CA SER A 512 5.37 13.10 10.45
C SER A 512 3.96 12.80 11.00
N ASP A 513 3.31 11.71 10.66
CA ASP A 513 1.87 11.54 10.93
C ASP A 513 1.59 10.61 12.12
N PHE A 514 2.59 9.81 12.51
CA PHE A 514 2.56 9.06 13.78
C PHE A 514 3.04 9.94 14.94
N SER A 515 2.44 11.11 15.08
CA SER A 515 2.45 11.78 16.37
C SER A 515 1.50 10.99 17.26
N TRP A 516 2.04 10.19 18.19
CA TRP A 516 1.34 10.03 19.47
C TRP A 516 0.92 11.44 19.86
N PRO A 517 -0.39 11.73 19.95
CA PRO A 517 -0.84 13.08 20.23
C PRO A 517 -0.09 13.52 21.48
N LEU A 518 0.51 14.71 21.41
CA LEU A 518 1.08 15.39 22.56
C LEU A 518 0.11 15.17 23.72
N LEU A 519 0.53 14.35 24.67
CA LEU A 519 -0.33 13.84 25.74
C LEU A 519 -1.13 15.00 26.32
N PRO A 520 -2.46 14.91 26.44
CA PRO A 520 -3.16 15.70 27.43
C PRO A 520 -2.71 15.17 28.81
N ARG A 521 -1.67 15.81 29.34
CA ARG A 521 -1.13 15.71 30.72
C ARG A 521 -0.39 14.41 31.09
N GLY A 522 0.85 14.31 30.63
CA GLY A 522 1.98 13.71 31.38
C GLY A 522 2.99 14.81 31.71
N THR A 523 3.43 14.91 32.96
CA THR A 523 4.27 16.00 33.51
C THR A 523 5.54 16.26 32.69
N PHE A 524 5.72 17.50 32.19
CA PHE A 524 6.93 17.94 31.48
C PHE A 524 7.89 18.64 32.45
N TYR A 525 9.19 18.34 32.37
CA TYR A 525 10.22 18.99 33.19
C TYR A 525 11.18 19.79 32.32
N LYS A 526 11.38 21.07 32.65
CA LYS A 526 12.38 21.96 32.06
C LYS A 526 13.37 22.37 33.16
N TYR A 527 14.67 22.21 32.91
CA TYR A 527 15.73 22.72 33.77
C TYR A 527 16.25 24.05 33.20
N ASN A 528 16.23 25.12 34.00
CA ASN A 528 16.81 26.43 33.63
C ASN A 528 18.14 26.64 34.37
N PRO A 529 19.28 26.70 33.67
CA PRO A 529 20.56 27.03 34.30
C PRO A 529 20.69 28.55 34.43
N GLY A 530 20.44 29.07 35.63
CA GLY A 530 20.60 30.49 35.97
C GLY A 530 20.99 30.68 37.42
N THR A 531 22.31 30.78 37.65
CA THR A 531 23.03 31.17 38.88
C THR A 531 22.94 30.25 40.10
N ASP A 532 24.12 29.84 40.56
CA ASP A 532 24.36 29.25 41.87
C ASP A 532 23.71 30.09 42.97
N VAL A 533 22.63 29.58 43.55
CA VAL A 533 22.12 29.69 44.94
C VAL A 533 20.60 29.59 44.86
N GLY A 534 20.06 28.38 45.08
CA GLY A 534 18.62 28.12 45.19
C GLY A 534 18.05 27.29 44.03
N GLN A 535 17.97 25.97 44.22
CA GLN A 535 17.36 25.03 43.27
C GLN A 535 15.83 25.15 43.31
N THR A 536 15.23 25.86 42.36
CA THR A 536 13.78 25.85 42.16
C THR A 536 13.40 25.01 40.95
N TRP A 537 12.58 24.00 41.18
CA TRP A 537 12.03 23.10 40.18
C TRP A 537 10.63 23.58 39.79
N THR A 538 10.41 23.91 38.51
CA THR A 538 9.09 24.36 38.06
C THR A 538 8.28 23.18 37.54
N PHE A 539 7.14 22.90 38.18
CA PHE A 539 6.10 22.04 37.64
C PHE A 539 5.53 22.71 36.39
N VAL A 540 5.67 22.10 35.19
CA VAL A 540 4.96 22.56 33.99
C VAL A 540 3.55 21.99 34.02
N GLY A 541 2.76 22.45 34.98
CA GLY A 541 1.33 22.26 35.03
C GLY A 541 0.64 23.32 34.19
N ASN A 542 0.03 22.87 33.10
CA ASN A 542 -1.01 23.56 32.32
C ASN A 542 -1.02 25.10 32.40
N SER A 543 0.03 25.75 31.90
CA SER A 543 0.04 27.16 31.46
C SER A 543 1.36 27.48 30.74
N GLY A 544 1.28 28.10 29.56
CA GLY A 544 2.34 28.92 28.98
C GLY A 544 3.58 28.23 28.38
N LEU A 545 3.49 27.83 27.10
CA LEU A 545 4.65 27.92 26.20
C LEU A 545 4.73 29.35 25.66
N ALA A 546 5.47 30.20 26.37
CA ALA A 546 6.17 31.37 25.83
C ALA A 546 6.88 32.03 27.01
N ASN A 547 8.13 31.65 27.27
CA ASN A 547 9.16 32.39 28.00
C ASN A 547 10.43 31.52 28.05
N ASP A 548 11.45 31.91 27.27
CA ASP A 548 12.89 31.81 27.58
C ASP A 548 13.71 32.03 26.29
N LEU A 549 13.74 33.28 25.84
CA LEU A 549 14.90 33.89 25.20
C LEU A 549 15.29 35.01 26.17
N GLY A 550 16.49 34.93 26.75
CA GLY A 550 16.87 35.71 27.94
C GLY A 550 16.83 37.24 27.78
N ASP A 551 16.22 37.92 28.76
CA ASP A 551 16.31 39.37 29.00
C ASP A 551 16.19 39.64 30.53
N PRO A 552 17.05 40.46 31.18
CA PRO A 552 17.21 40.48 32.64
C PRO A 552 16.23 41.34 33.47
N ASN A 553 15.07 41.78 32.96
CA ASN A 553 14.33 42.90 33.57
C ASN A 553 12.87 42.67 33.99
N PHE A 554 12.42 41.49 34.45
CA PHE A 554 11.05 41.36 35.00
C PHE A 554 10.86 40.33 36.12
N SER A 555 10.12 40.73 37.16
CA SER A 555 9.66 39.93 38.30
C SER A 555 8.13 39.93 38.37
N PHE A 556 7.47 38.81 38.69
CA PHE A 556 6.08 38.81 39.18
C PHE A 556 5.81 37.73 40.24
N GLY A 557 5.12 38.15 41.30
CA GLY A 557 4.59 37.33 42.38
C GLY A 557 3.24 36.70 42.03
N VAL A 558 2.94 35.61 42.74
CA VAL A 558 1.79 34.71 42.51
C VAL A 558 0.66 35.01 43.48
N THR A 559 -0.58 34.99 43.00
CA THR A 559 -1.74 34.54 43.80
C THR A 559 -2.71 33.75 42.92
N SER A 560 -3.03 32.54 43.38
CA SER A 560 -3.87 31.50 42.77
C SER A 560 -5.37 31.80 42.76
N ALA A 561 -6.13 31.32 41.75
CA ALA A 561 -7.27 30.40 41.92
C ALA A 561 -8.09 30.18 40.61
N PHE A 562 -8.61 28.96 40.48
CA PHE A 562 -9.65 28.44 39.57
C PHE A 562 -9.36 28.26 38.07
N ALA A 563 -9.78 27.09 37.60
CA ALA A 563 -9.70 26.60 36.22
C ALA A 563 -10.91 27.09 35.41
N GLU A 564 -10.70 27.54 34.17
CA GLU A 564 -11.63 27.38 33.04
C GLU A 564 -10.98 27.89 31.73
N GLN A 565 -11.54 27.45 30.61
CA GLN A 565 -11.01 27.49 29.24
C GLN A 565 -10.78 28.90 28.68
N TYR A 566 -9.62 29.15 28.06
CA TYR A 566 -9.36 30.32 27.22
C TYR A 566 -8.63 29.93 25.93
N ALA A 567 -9.08 30.50 24.80
CA ALA A 567 -8.39 30.47 23.52
C ALA A 567 -7.34 31.60 23.46
N PHE A 568 -6.16 31.34 22.88
CA PHE A 568 -5.15 32.37 22.63
C PHE A 568 -4.64 32.31 21.19
N LEU A 569 -4.55 33.49 20.57
CA LEU A 569 -4.10 33.78 19.21
C LEU A 569 -2.68 34.39 19.26
N GLN A 570 -1.86 34.06 18.26
CA GLN A 570 -0.48 34.55 18.07
C GLN A 570 -0.47 35.91 17.33
N LEU A 571 0.41 36.84 17.74
CA LEU A 571 0.70 38.08 17.01
C LEU A 571 2.13 38.08 16.49
N THR A 572 2.29 38.35 15.21
CA THR A 572 3.55 38.76 14.55
C THR A 572 3.37 40.17 14.00
N GLY A 573 4.25 41.09 14.36
CA GLY A 573 4.37 42.39 13.69
C GLY A 573 4.85 43.52 14.59
N ALA A 574 5.99 44.12 14.23
CA ALA A 574 6.50 45.36 14.80
C ALA A 574 5.59 46.55 14.48
N ALA A 575 5.40 47.49 15.41
CA ALA A 575 4.60 48.70 15.18
C ALA A 575 5.49 49.94 14.95
N THR A 576 5.39 50.51 13.75
CA THR A 576 5.33 51.96 13.52
C THR A 576 3.90 52.47 13.73
N PRO A 577 3.65 53.80 13.87
CA PRO A 577 2.37 54.32 14.34
C PRO A 577 1.23 54.07 13.36
N GLY A 578 0.19 53.36 13.78
CA GLY A 578 -1.01 53.09 13.01
C GLY A 578 -2.09 52.46 13.88
N ALA A 579 -3.36 52.70 13.55
CA ALA A 579 -4.52 52.20 14.29
C ALA A 579 -4.45 50.68 14.51
N ILE A 580 -4.73 50.23 15.73
CA ILE A 580 -4.79 48.80 16.07
C ILE A 580 -6.25 48.36 15.93
N SER A 581 -6.53 47.49 14.96
CA SER A 581 -7.82 46.79 14.82
C SER A 581 -7.66 45.32 15.18
N GLN A 582 -8.59 44.77 15.97
CA GLN A 582 -8.64 43.34 16.27
C GLN A 582 -10.08 42.81 16.20
N PRO A 583 -10.34 41.72 15.44
CA PRO A 583 -11.62 41.04 15.46
C PRO A 583 -11.76 40.18 16.73
N VAL A 584 -12.95 40.16 17.31
CA VAL A 584 -13.33 39.35 18.48
C VAL A 584 -14.58 38.54 18.13
N ASP A 585 -14.48 37.22 18.29
CA ASP A 585 -15.56 36.27 18.04
C ASP A 585 -16.25 35.93 19.36
N ILE A 586 -17.51 36.36 19.51
CA ILE A 586 -18.30 36.09 20.72
C ILE A 586 -19.28 34.95 20.41
N ILE A 587 -18.94 33.74 20.84
CA ILE A 587 -19.66 32.50 20.46
C ILE A 587 -20.74 32.10 21.49
N GLN A 588 -20.81 32.75 22.66
CA GLN A 588 -21.94 32.61 23.61
C GLN A 588 -22.00 33.78 24.61
N ALA A 589 -23.08 33.87 25.40
CA ALA A 589 -23.20 34.84 26.50
C ALA A 589 -22.42 34.35 27.73
N GLY A 590 -21.54 35.20 28.26
CA GLY A 590 -20.69 34.89 29.43
C GLY A 590 -19.93 36.13 29.92
N ASN A 591 -19.36 36.04 31.13
CA ASN A 591 -18.50 37.09 31.67
C ASN A 591 -17.11 36.99 31.01
N TYR A 592 -16.89 37.78 29.96
CA TYR A 592 -15.58 37.87 29.31
C TYR A 592 -14.80 39.06 29.89
N SER A 593 -13.60 38.80 30.40
CA SER A 593 -12.63 39.83 30.74
C SER A 593 -11.48 39.77 29.75
N LEU A 594 -11.33 40.82 28.96
CA LEU A 594 -10.21 40.96 28.03
C LEU A 594 -9.28 42.05 28.57
N SER A 595 -8.04 41.66 28.87
CA SER A 595 -7.01 42.56 29.36
C SER A 595 -5.93 42.67 28.29
N PHE A 596 -5.64 43.88 27.83
CA PHE A 596 -4.57 44.14 26.88
C PHE A 596 -3.44 44.90 27.56
N LEU A 597 -2.20 44.49 27.29
CA LEU A 597 -1.01 45.27 27.64
C LEU A 597 -0.54 45.99 26.37
N ALA A 598 -0.89 47.27 26.23
CA ALA A 598 -0.32 48.10 25.17
C ALA A 598 1.00 48.69 25.67
N ALA A 599 2.13 48.09 25.31
CA ALA A 599 3.45 48.61 25.62
C ALA A 599 3.80 49.77 24.66
N GLY A 600 3.38 50.99 25.01
CA GLY A 600 3.92 52.22 24.43
C GLY A 600 4.85 52.88 25.44
N ARG A 601 6.12 53.12 25.08
CA ARG A 601 7.01 53.97 25.88
C ARG A 601 6.51 55.42 25.82
N TYR A 602 5.88 55.90 26.88
CA TYR A 602 5.80 57.33 27.17
C TYR A 602 6.82 57.64 28.27
N PRO A 603 7.77 58.56 28.06
CA PRO A 603 8.92 58.74 28.95
C PRO A 603 8.59 59.06 30.41
N ASP A 604 7.39 59.60 30.70
CA ASP A 604 7.07 60.16 32.01
C ASP A 604 5.88 59.50 32.74
N TYR A 605 5.23 58.50 32.15
CA TYR A 605 4.08 57.83 32.78
C TYR A 605 4.15 56.32 32.48
N GLY A 606 4.10 55.50 33.53
CA GLY A 606 4.22 54.05 33.45
C GLY A 606 3.10 53.36 32.65
N ASN A 607 3.13 52.02 32.63
CA ASN A 607 2.23 51.19 31.83
C ASN A 607 0.74 51.57 31.97
N LEU A 608 0.06 51.73 30.82
CA LEU A 608 -1.39 51.87 30.72
C LEU A 608 -2.05 50.49 30.67
N ASN A 609 -2.94 50.21 31.63
CA ASN A 609 -3.72 48.97 31.67
C ASN A 609 -5.17 49.26 31.28
N TYR A 610 -5.74 48.39 30.43
CA TYR A 610 -7.15 48.44 30.07
C TYR A 610 -7.84 47.15 30.50
N ARG A 611 -9.01 47.30 31.14
CA ARG A 611 -9.92 46.21 31.48
C ARG A 611 -11.23 46.41 30.73
N VAL A 612 -11.54 45.47 29.84
CA VAL A 612 -12.84 45.39 29.16
C VAL A 612 -13.67 44.33 29.87
N GLN A 613 -14.87 44.70 30.29
CA GLN A 613 -15.82 43.83 31.00
C GLN A 613 -17.17 43.85 30.28
N ILE A 614 -17.63 42.70 29.82
CA ILE A 614 -18.99 42.53 29.27
C ILE A 614 -19.87 41.96 30.38
N THR A 615 -20.98 42.64 30.69
CA THR A 615 -21.91 42.18 31.72
C THR A 615 -23.24 41.79 31.07
N PRO A 616 -23.69 40.53 31.17
CA PRO A 616 -25.00 40.13 30.67
C PRO A 616 -26.09 40.85 31.44
N ASN A 617 -27.05 41.47 30.75
CA ASN A 617 -28.18 42.11 31.40
C ASN A 617 -29.39 41.19 31.30
N ALA A 618 -29.91 40.71 32.44
CA ALA A 618 -30.94 39.66 32.49
C ALA A 618 -32.36 40.10 32.02
N GLY A 619 -32.47 41.17 31.22
CA GLY A 619 -33.72 41.69 30.69
C GLY A 619 -33.59 42.75 29.59
N GLY A 620 -32.44 42.88 28.93
CA GLY A 620 -32.19 43.87 27.87
C GLY A 620 -30.86 43.64 27.15
N ALA A 621 -30.52 44.51 26.18
CA ALA A 621 -29.27 44.44 25.41
C ALA A 621 -28.02 44.38 26.32
N ASP A 622 -27.05 43.52 25.98
CA ASP A 622 -25.82 43.32 26.74
C ASP A 622 -24.99 44.62 26.79
N VAL A 623 -24.35 44.92 27.93
CA VAL A 623 -23.58 46.16 28.10
C VAL A 623 -22.09 45.86 28.13
N LEU A 624 -21.35 46.42 27.17
CA LEU A 624 -19.89 46.44 27.11
C LEU A 624 -19.37 47.65 27.92
N SER A 625 -18.60 47.37 28.97
CA SER A 625 -17.97 48.38 29.83
C SER A 625 -16.46 48.37 29.61
N VAL A 626 -15.86 49.52 29.28
CA VAL A 626 -14.41 49.67 29.17
C VAL A 626 -13.92 50.57 30.28
N THR A 627 -12.94 50.09 31.05
CA THR A 627 -12.27 50.82 32.13
C THR A 627 -10.76 50.83 31.90
N ASN A 628 -10.12 51.97 32.11
CA ASN A 628 -8.66 52.09 32.10
C ASN A 628 -8.11 52.31 33.52
N SER A 629 -6.89 51.86 33.78
CA SER A 629 -6.13 52.24 34.97
C SER A 629 -4.65 52.41 34.62
N VAL A 630 -4.02 53.45 35.16
CA VAL A 630 -2.58 53.71 35.02
C VAL A 630 -1.92 53.54 36.38
N THR A 631 -0.84 52.77 36.45
CA THR A 631 -0.08 52.58 37.70
C THR A 631 1.04 53.61 37.83
N SER A 632 0.75 54.79 38.40
CA SER A 632 1.75 55.68 38.98
C SER A 632 1.17 56.50 40.15
N GLY A 633 1.97 56.71 41.21
CA GLY A 633 1.55 57.07 42.58
C GLY A 633 1.02 58.48 42.84
N SER A 634 0.09 59.02 42.05
CA SER A 634 -0.69 60.21 42.44
C SER A 634 -2.12 60.16 41.89
N ALA A 635 -3.08 60.50 42.75
CA ALA A 635 -4.52 60.29 42.57
C ALA A 635 -5.11 60.95 41.29
N PHE A 636 -5.77 60.17 40.42
CA PHE A 636 -6.75 60.66 39.43
C PHE A 636 -7.75 59.57 38.97
N THR A 637 -8.83 60.05 38.35
CA THR A 637 -10.18 59.49 38.17
C THR A 637 -10.34 58.41 37.10
N SER A 638 -11.00 57.30 37.44
CA SER A 638 -11.52 56.32 36.48
C SER A 638 -12.72 56.89 35.70
N LYS A 639 -12.71 56.84 34.37
CA LYS A 639 -13.91 57.07 33.55
C LYS A 639 -14.37 55.75 32.94
N MET A 640 -15.64 55.43 33.15
CA MET A 640 -16.32 54.25 32.60
C MET A 640 -17.09 54.67 31.35
N HIS A 641 -16.87 53.97 30.24
CA HIS A 641 -17.67 54.11 29.02
C HIS A 641 -18.51 52.83 28.84
N GLN A 642 -19.83 52.99 28.66
CA GLN A 642 -20.79 51.90 28.50
C GLN A 642 -21.41 51.95 27.10
N PHE A 643 -21.49 50.80 26.44
CA PHE A 643 -22.11 50.64 25.12
C PHE A 643 -23.06 49.44 25.10
N ALA A 644 -24.22 49.55 24.46
CA ALA A 644 -25.19 48.45 24.35
C ALA A 644 -24.96 47.61 23.08
N ILE A 645 -25.00 46.29 23.19
CA ILE A 645 -24.85 45.31 22.10
C ILE A 645 -26.16 44.51 21.98
N ALA A 646 -26.80 44.55 20.82
CA ALA A 646 -28.18 44.08 20.66
C ALA A 646 -28.35 42.66 20.08
N THR A 647 -27.30 41.99 19.61
CA THR A 647 -27.38 40.62 19.05
C THR A 647 -26.06 39.84 19.25
N PRO A 648 -26.05 38.50 19.16
CA PRO A 648 -24.82 37.71 19.09
C PRO A 648 -24.16 37.80 17.70
N GLY A 649 -22.84 37.97 17.61
CA GLY A 649 -22.13 38.11 16.33
C GLY A 649 -20.62 38.34 16.44
N ARG A 650 -19.95 38.47 15.30
CA ARG A 650 -18.52 38.79 15.17
C ARG A 650 -18.32 40.32 15.28
N TYR A 651 -17.51 40.78 16.22
CA TYR A 651 -17.30 42.22 16.46
C TYR A 651 -15.84 42.60 16.33
N THR A 652 -15.53 43.67 15.60
CA THR A 652 -14.18 44.26 15.58
C THR A 652 -14.16 45.48 16.50
N ILE A 653 -13.23 45.52 17.45
CA ILE A 653 -13.05 46.67 18.34
C ILE A 653 -11.79 47.42 17.88
N MET A 654 -11.95 48.70 17.52
CA MET A 654 -10.83 49.56 17.15
C MET A 654 -10.51 50.53 18.29
N PHE A 655 -9.22 50.63 18.62
CA PHE A 655 -8.70 51.62 19.57
C PHE A 655 -7.86 52.64 18.81
N THR A 656 -8.24 53.92 18.88
CA THR A 656 -7.47 55.01 18.26
C THR A 656 -6.88 55.88 19.37
N ALA A 657 -5.55 55.97 19.43
CA ALA A 657 -4.86 56.92 20.31
C ALA A 657 -4.60 58.21 19.54
N VAL A 658 -5.02 59.36 20.08
CA VAL A 658 -4.76 60.68 19.50
C VAL A 658 -3.76 61.43 20.37
N SER A 659 -2.60 61.81 19.84
CA SER A 659 -1.66 62.72 20.52
C SER A 659 -2.01 64.17 20.17
N GLY A 660 -2.51 64.94 21.12
CA GLY A 660 -2.62 66.40 20.99
C GLY A 660 -1.30 67.07 21.32
N PHE A 661 -0.68 67.78 20.36
CA PHE A 661 0.49 68.61 20.63
C PHE A 661 0.04 70.02 21.05
N GLY A 662 0.27 70.38 22.31
CA GLY A 662 0.12 71.74 22.84
C GLY A 662 0.81 71.90 24.20
N PRO A 663 1.51 73.01 24.48
CA PRO A 663 2.44 73.08 25.62
C PRO A 663 1.80 73.27 27.01
N TYR A 664 0.47 73.36 27.14
CA TYR A 664 -0.19 73.56 28.45
C TYR A 664 -1.64 73.02 28.49
N ALA A 665 -1.86 71.74 28.20
CA ALA A 665 -3.13 71.08 28.46
C ALA A 665 -2.89 69.63 28.94
N ASP A 666 -3.70 69.17 29.90
CA ASP A 666 -3.66 67.82 30.47
C ASP A 666 -3.65 66.75 29.37
N ASN A 667 -2.47 66.19 29.09
CA ASN A 667 -2.25 65.14 28.11
C ASN A 667 -2.78 63.81 28.64
N THR A 668 -4.10 63.66 28.60
CA THR A 668 -4.80 62.41 28.84
C THR A 668 -5.03 61.71 27.50
N ALA A 669 -4.56 60.47 27.36
CA ALA A 669 -4.87 59.64 26.20
C ALA A 669 -6.37 59.29 26.23
N PHE A 670 -7.15 59.86 25.32
CA PHE A 670 -8.58 59.56 25.19
C PHE A 670 -8.81 58.43 24.18
N ILE A 671 -9.74 57.52 24.51
CA ILE A 671 -10.43 56.70 23.53
C ILE A 671 -11.54 57.58 22.94
N THR A 672 -11.44 57.96 21.67
CA THR A 672 -12.41 58.87 21.04
C THR A 672 -13.48 58.17 20.21
N GLN A 673 -13.30 56.90 19.80
CA GLN A 673 -14.34 56.21 19.01
C GLN A 673 -14.19 54.69 19.07
N VAL A 674 -15.32 53.99 19.22
CA VAL A 674 -15.47 52.53 18.99
C VAL A 674 -16.46 52.38 17.84
N ALA A 675 -16.02 51.77 16.73
CA ALA A 675 -16.88 51.50 15.57
C ALA A 675 -17.13 50.00 15.44
N PHE A 676 -18.38 49.62 15.17
CA PHE A 676 -18.80 48.24 15.00
C PHE A 676 -19.11 47.98 13.52
N SER A 677 -18.49 46.97 12.92
CA SER A 677 -18.93 46.45 11.62
C SER A 677 -19.29 44.98 11.74
N SER A 678 -20.56 44.64 11.56
CA SER A 678 -21.00 43.27 11.33
C SER A 678 -20.72 42.93 9.86
N SER A 679 -19.78 42.02 9.60
CA SER A 679 -19.80 41.30 8.31
C SER A 679 -20.57 40.00 8.53
N PRO A 680 -21.51 39.62 7.65
CA PRO A 680 -22.14 38.31 7.68
C PRO A 680 -21.13 37.18 7.53
#